data_AF-A0A7W1JLW2-F1
#
_entry.id   AF-A0A7W1JLW2-F1
#
_cell.length_a   1.000
_cell.length_b   1.000
_cell.length_c   1.000
_cell.angle_alpha   90.00
_cell.angle_beta   90.00
_cell.angle_gamma   90.00
#
_symmetry.space_group_name_H-M   'P 1'
#
loop_
_entity.id
_entity.type
_entity.pdbx_description
1 polymer ?
#
loop_
_entity_poly.entity_id
_entity_poly.type
_entity_poly.pdbx_seq_one_letter_code
_entity_poly.pdbx_strand_id
1 'polypeptide(L)'
;MRNKKINVALAGGVNVLLSPWTFIINRKLKMLTPENMMKPFDVNATGHLNGEGAGLVLLKRLSDAIKDNDHIYGVMSGISVQHGGKSMYLTAPNPNSHREVIHSAYEEAGITPNDIDYIEAQGTADPMTDKMELAVYNSIFENRSGNPVTIGTIKGNMGHLGSASGITALIKAILTLKNNCIPKVLNFEQINWNNDEDGPLSCEICNETKSWIPRSINGVKKKRRIGIHNFGYGGVNGHIVLDEYAIPNMQSEKIGINILPISARTEKQLHEYVNKLLNYIKIQEYKLYDINEIRLPSLLYTLQTGKEPLKYRIAIVANNLNEFISKLELLLINKQSKSIFKSNLNISEGQFTSLNEIELLAEKWVQGKDVDWLSFYPNEKPAKIPLPSYAFEKALHVLSGYKSIQQANSSVNKINNTSSLKKNVINRLIQIYCDCTNLDYSHIDPLQSLDQYGIDSILITNMNERFSHIFGDLPKTLLFEFQTLDQLADYFLTKFEKQCMKWTNTKAELEERTLKNDNERMIKQKSDKKKENEPIAIIGISGRYPKAKNLKEYYKNLENGRNCITEIPANRWSLENFYEANKDKALKKRNSYGKWGGFLDNHDCFDPLFFNISPLEAINMDPQERQFLEVCWETLEDAGYSPEELVNKFDRDVGVFVGITKTGYELYGPDLWRSGETLHPRTSFGSVANRVSYVLNLGGPCMPIDTMCSSSLTAIHEACEHLLRDECKMAFAGGVNLYMHPSNFVELSSLQMLSTDGKCKSFGEGGNGFVPGEGVGAILLKRLSDALEDNDHIYGVIKGTSINHGGKTNGYTVPSPNAQADLVKKALDKAGLMANHLSCIEAHGTGTELGDPIEVAGLTKAFERDTQEKGFCSLGSVKTNIGHLEAAAGIAGVTKLVLQLYHKKLFPTLYAETPNSNINFAKTPFKIQNELETWNQRLETNSTGQKIELPRIGGISSFGAGGSNAHVIIEEYITTKIMRSNSGPYLILLSAKEEDVLCKKVDQLLSYLQEELTRDDSLESIAYTLQVGRKAMEFRLGFIVETREELIDKLHMFLSNKNTNNASHIYFGNVKNNKEGMSNFSNDEDFPSLIKTWLEKRKISSLAKLWVNGTSIDWNLLYIEEKPLRISLPTYPFNKERYNLPTPETKEQIELEKYEDLLDGLIEGSVSVDEALELVDIYGLR
;
A
#
# COMPACT_ATOMS: atom_id res chain seq x y z
N MET A 1 12.79 6.68 -6.73
CA MET A 1 13.91 6.72 -7.70
C MET A 1 14.96 7.81 -7.42
N ARG A 2 14.55 9.02 -6.99
CA ARG A 2 15.47 10.15 -6.67
C ARG A 2 16.55 9.79 -5.65
N ASN A 3 16.18 9.11 -4.57
CA ASN A 3 17.11 8.68 -3.51
C ASN A 3 17.90 7.41 -3.89
N LYS A 4 18.01 7.07 -5.18
CA LYS A 4 18.72 5.89 -5.71
C LYS A 4 18.32 4.52 -5.12
N LYS A 5 17.22 4.44 -4.36
CA LYS A 5 16.65 3.20 -3.78
C LYS A 5 16.06 2.24 -4.81
N ILE A 6 15.64 2.76 -5.97
CA ILE A 6 15.05 2.03 -7.10
C ILE A 6 15.76 2.49 -8.38
N ASN A 7 16.18 1.54 -9.21
CA ASN A 7 16.89 1.82 -10.47
C ASN A 7 15.95 1.95 -11.67
N VAL A 8 14.92 1.10 -11.70
CA VAL A 8 13.89 1.05 -12.75
C VAL A 8 12.54 0.89 -12.06
N ALA A 9 11.52 1.60 -12.53
CA ALA A 9 10.15 1.44 -12.05
C ALA A 9 9.19 1.19 -13.22
N LEU A 10 8.15 0.39 -12.96
CA LEU A 10 6.99 0.28 -13.82
C LEU A 10 5.84 1.04 -13.15
N ALA A 11 5.21 1.96 -13.88
CA ALA A 11 4.11 2.77 -13.37
C ALA A 11 2.96 2.81 -14.38
N GLY A 12 1.72 2.67 -13.92
CA GLY A 12 0.56 2.68 -14.79
C GLY A 12 -0.74 2.39 -14.08
N GLY A 13 -1.78 2.09 -14.84
CA GLY A 13 -3.13 1.86 -14.33
C GLY A 13 -3.95 0.96 -15.26
N VAL A 14 -4.97 0.33 -14.70
CA VAL A 14 -5.89 -0.58 -15.40
C VAL A 14 -7.33 -0.34 -14.95
N ASN A 15 -8.25 -0.24 -15.90
CA ASN A 15 -9.67 -0.14 -15.66
C ASN A 15 -10.42 -1.07 -16.62
N VAL A 16 -11.20 -2.00 -16.06
CA VAL A 16 -12.03 -2.95 -16.81
C VAL A 16 -13.42 -2.93 -16.18
N LEU A 17 -14.46 -2.65 -16.96
CA LEU A 17 -15.84 -2.49 -16.50
C LEU A 17 -16.56 -3.84 -16.53
N LEU A 18 -16.28 -4.65 -15.52
CA LEU A 18 -16.90 -5.98 -15.39
C LEU A 18 -18.28 -5.93 -14.70
N SER A 19 -18.67 -4.76 -14.20
CA SER A 19 -19.83 -4.59 -13.34
C SER A 19 -20.80 -3.54 -13.90
N PRO A 20 -22.09 -3.84 -14.08
CA PRO A 20 -23.08 -2.85 -14.46
C PRO A 20 -23.27 -1.78 -13.37
N TRP A 21 -22.83 -2.06 -12.14
CA TRP A 21 -23.02 -1.17 -10.99
C TRP A 21 -22.31 0.17 -11.14
N THR A 22 -21.14 0.21 -11.77
CA THR A 22 -20.42 1.46 -12.04
C THR A 22 -21.28 2.45 -12.84
N PHE A 23 -22.08 1.95 -13.77
CA PHE A 23 -22.99 2.79 -14.57
C PHE A 23 -24.16 3.32 -13.74
N ILE A 24 -24.74 2.47 -12.88
CA ILE A 24 -25.86 2.86 -12.02
C ILE A 24 -25.43 3.92 -11.02
N ILE A 25 -24.26 3.77 -10.40
CA ILE A 25 -23.71 4.74 -9.44
C ILE A 25 -23.43 6.08 -10.12
N ASN A 26 -22.70 6.07 -11.24
CA ASN A 26 -22.37 7.31 -11.94
C ASN A 26 -23.63 8.02 -12.46
N ARG A 27 -24.67 7.28 -12.86
CA ARG A 27 -25.98 7.85 -13.20
C ARG A 27 -26.65 8.50 -11.99
N LYS A 28 -26.67 7.86 -10.82
CA LYS A 28 -27.25 8.43 -9.60
C LYS A 28 -26.53 9.70 -9.14
N LEU A 29 -25.22 9.72 -9.32
CA LEU A 29 -24.38 10.91 -9.06
C LEU A 29 -24.49 11.97 -10.17
N LYS A 30 -25.36 11.76 -11.18
CA LYS A 30 -25.56 12.65 -12.34
C LYS A 30 -24.27 12.95 -13.12
N MET A 31 -23.39 11.97 -13.19
CA MET A 31 -22.08 12.13 -13.81
C MET A 31 -22.00 11.61 -15.24
N LEU A 32 -22.97 10.77 -15.64
CA LEU A 32 -23.01 10.23 -16.98
C LEU A 32 -23.78 11.17 -17.90
N THR A 33 -23.21 11.42 -19.08
CA THR A 33 -23.94 12.07 -20.16
C THR A 33 -25.02 11.12 -20.72
N PRO A 34 -26.21 11.63 -21.09
CA PRO A 34 -27.19 10.86 -21.84
C PRO A 34 -26.82 10.70 -23.33
N GLU A 35 -25.81 11.43 -23.82
CA GLU A 35 -25.37 11.39 -25.20
C GLU A 35 -24.38 10.23 -25.46
N ASN A 36 -24.22 9.82 -26.72
CA ASN A 36 -23.22 8.83 -27.11
C ASN A 36 -21.82 9.44 -27.35
N MET A 37 -21.62 10.69 -26.90
CA MET A 37 -20.39 11.43 -27.04
C MET A 37 -20.14 12.29 -25.81
N MET A 38 -18.87 12.46 -25.48
CA MET A 38 -18.42 13.29 -24.37
C MET A 38 -17.92 14.62 -24.95
N LYS A 39 -18.33 15.76 -24.35
CA LYS A 39 -18.03 17.13 -24.83
C LYS A 39 -17.21 17.93 -23.81
N PRO A 40 -15.92 17.60 -23.58
CA PRO A 40 -15.12 18.29 -22.56
C PRO A 40 -14.97 19.78 -22.86
N PHE A 41 -15.11 20.61 -21.83
CA PHE A 41 -15.02 22.07 -21.87
C PHE A 41 -16.07 22.77 -22.76
N ASP A 42 -17.02 22.04 -23.35
CA ASP A 42 -18.08 22.62 -24.16
C ASP A 42 -19.22 23.16 -23.30
N VAL A 43 -19.87 24.24 -23.73
CA VAL A 43 -21.04 24.81 -23.03
C VAL A 43 -22.20 23.81 -22.93
N ASN A 44 -22.28 22.84 -23.84
CA ASN A 44 -23.31 21.79 -23.87
C ASN A 44 -22.85 20.47 -23.19
N ALA A 45 -21.77 20.50 -22.41
CA ALA A 45 -21.34 19.36 -21.63
C ALA A 45 -22.44 18.92 -20.64
N THR A 46 -22.54 17.62 -20.36
CA THR A 46 -23.59 17.07 -19.46
C THR A 46 -23.11 15.90 -18.59
N GLY A 47 -21.85 15.51 -18.72
CA GLY A 47 -21.23 14.37 -18.03
C GLY A 47 -20.27 13.59 -18.92
N HIS A 48 -19.72 12.50 -18.39
CA HIS A 48 -18.77 11.62 -19.09
C HIS A 48 -19.38 10.27 -19.48
N LEU A 49 -18.66 9.55 -20.34
CA LEU A 49 -18.85 8.11 -20.57
C LEU A 49 -17.76 7.33 -19.84
N ASN A 50 -18.06 6.12 -19.38
CA ASN A 50 -17.02 5.24 -18.82
C ASN A 50 -16.18 4.62 -19.95
N GLY A 51 -14.88 4.47 -19.72
CA GLY A 51 -13.97 3.81 -20.66
C GLY A 51 -13.15 2.70 -20.00
N GLU A 52 -12.62 1.78 -20.81
CA GLU A 52 -11.73 0.71 -20.37
C GLU A 52 -10.33 0.88 -20.96
N GLY A 53 -9.32 0.40 -20.25
CA GLY A 53 -7.96 0.40 -20.76
C GLY A 53 -6.93 0.00 -19.71
N ALA A 54 -5.75 -0.35 -20.20
CA ALA A 54 -4.57 -0.55 -19.38
C ALA A 54 -3.37 0.13 -20.04
N GLY A 55 -2.52 0.74 -19.24
CA GLY A 55 -1.31 1.39 -19.71
C GLY A 55 -0.21 1.29 -18.68
N LEU A 56 1.04 1.29 -19.15
CA LEU A 56 2.22 1.21 -18.31
C LEU A 56 3.38 1.96 -18.98
N VAL A 57 4.21 2.63 -18.19
CA VAL A 57 5.49 3.21 -18.60
C VAL A 57 6.63 2.62 -17.77
N LEU A 58 7.80 2.51 -18.38
CA LEU A 58 9.04 2.16 -17.71
C LEU A 58 9.83 3.44 -17.43
N LEU A 59 10.15 3.67 -16.17
CA LEU A 59 10.84 4.86 -15.69
C LEU A 59 12.28 4.51 -15.31
N LYS A 60 13.22 5.33 -15.78
CA LYS A 60 14.63 5.33 -15.37
C LYS A 60 15.06 6.75 -15.06
N ARG A 61 16.08 6.90 -14.19
CA ARG A 61 16.74 8.21 -14.05
C ARG A 61 17.32 8.59 -15.39
N LEU A 62 17.18 9.86 -15.79
CA LEU A 62 17.65 10.33 -17.10
C LEU A 62 19.13 10.01 -17.34
N SER A 63 19.99 10.19 -16.34
CA SER A 63 21.42 9.84 -16.41
C SER A 63 21.65 8.37 -16.77
N ASP A 64 20.85 7.47 -16.20
CA ASP A 64 21.00 6.03 -16.37
C ASP A 64 20.41 5.57 -17.71
N ALA A 65 19.32 6.20 -18.14
CA ALA A 65 18.74 5.99 -19.47
C ALA A 65 19.71 6.42 -20.59
N ILE A 66 20.35 7.59 -20.43
CA ILE A 66 21.38 8.08 -21.36
C ILE A 66 22.59 7.14 -21.36
N LYS A 67 23.07 6.73 -20.18
CA LYS A 67 24.20 5.82 -20.04
C LYS A 67 23.96 4.46 -20.70
N ASP A 68 22.74 3.95 -20.61
CA ASP A 68 22.36 2.65 -21.18
C ASP A 68 21.90 2.74 -22.63
N ASN A 69 21.93 3.94 -23.22
CA ASN A 69 21.49 4.26 -24.58
C ASN A 69 20.04 3.80 -24.86
N ASP A 70 19.16 4.02 -23.87
CA ASP A 70 17.74 3.71 -23.96
C ASP A 70 17.01 4.72 -24.87
N HIS A 71 15.94 4.27 -25.53
CA HIS A 71 15.02 5.19 -26.21
C HIS A 71 14.22 6.01 -25.17
N ILE A 72 14.41 7.32 -25.17
CA ILE A 72 13.77 8.24 -24.21
C ILE A 72 12.57 8.92 -24.87
N TYR A 73 11.39 8.63 -24.32
CA TYR A 73 10.11 9.20 -24.76
C TYR A 73 9.89 10.65 -24.32
N GLY A 74 10.35 11.01 -23.12
CA GLY A 74 10.21 12.33 -22.53
C GLY A 74 10.84 12.34 -21.13
N VAL A 75 10.92 13.51 -20.51
CA VAL A 75 11.51 13.66 -19.17
C VAL A 75 10.48 14.25 -18.22
N MET A 76 10.17 13.53 -17.15
CA MET A 76 9.36 14.07 -16.06
C MET A 76 10.24 14.98 -15.20
N SER A 77 10.06 16.29 -15.34
CA SER A 77 10.87 17.31 -14.66
C SER A 77 10.27 17.71 -13.31
N GLY A 78 8.95 17.63 -13.14
CA GLY A 78 8.25 17.88 -11.88
C GLY A 78 6.98 17.04 -11.75
N ILE A 79 6.66 16.62 -10.53
CA ILE A 79 5.54 15.75 -10.16
C ILE A 79 5.08 16.15 -8.76
N SER A 80 3.79 16.42 -8.58
CA SER A 80 3.19 16.63 -7.27
C SER A 80 1.87 15.90 -7.14
N VAL A 81 1.57 15.40 -5.93
CA VAL A 81 0.31 14.75 -5.56
C VAL A 81 -0.12 15.25 -4.18
N GLN A 82 -1.34 15.75 -4.07
CA GLN A 82 -1.89 16.36 -2.84
C GLN A 82 -3.39 16.07 -2.70
N HIS A 83 -3.91 16.14 -1.48
CA HIS A 83 -5.34 16.03 -1.23
C HIS A 83 -6.00 17.41 -1.10
N GLY A 84 -7.25 17.54 -1.54
CA GLY A 84 -7.98 18.81 -1.53
C GLY A 84 -8.48 19.27 -0.17
N GLY A 85 -8.13 18.58 0.93
CA GLY A 85 -8.74 18.77 2.24
C GLY A 85 -10.27 18.70 2.21
N LYS A 86 -10.91 19.56 2.99
CA LYS A 86 -12.36 19.67 3.07
C LYS A 86 -12.90 20.52 1.91
N SER A 87 -13.84 19.96 1.16
CA SER A 87 -14.64 20.64 0.12
C SER A 87 -16.13 20.62 0.46
N MET A 88 -17.01 21.15 -0.42
CA MET A 88 -18.46 21.20 -0.18
C MET A 88 -19.07 19.80 0.07
N TYR A 89 -18.60 18.79 -0.64
CA TYR A 89 -18.94 17.37 -0.48
C TYR A 89 -17.81 16.52 -1.06
N LEU A 90 -17.67 15.25 -0.66
CA LEU A 90 -16.50 14.41 -0.99
C LEU A 90 -16.17 14.34 -2.50
N THR A 91 -17.18 14.44 -3.37
CA THR A 91 -17.00 14.39 -4.84
C THR A 91 -16.76 15.76 -5.49
N ALA A 92 -16.85 16.87 -4.75
CA ALA A 92 -16.58 18.21 -5.27
C ALA A 92 -15.07 18.47 -5.33
N PRO A 93 -14.52 18.90 -6.48
CA PRO A 93 -13.12 19.32 -6.57
C PRO A 93 -12.87 20.60 -5.77
N ASN A 94 -11.62 20.82 -5.34
CA ASN A 94 -11.21 22.03 -4.62
C ASN A 94 -10.21 22.85 -5.48
N PRO A 95 -10.61 24.03 -5.98
CA PRO A 95 -9.76 24.84 -6.86
C PRO A 95 -8.43 25.27 -6.23
N ASN A 96 -8.39 25.54 -4.91
CA ASN A 96 -7.16 25.94 -4.23
C ASN A 96 -6.12 24.83 -4.28
N SER A 97 -6.54 23.60 -3.98
CA SER A 97 -5.64 22.44 -4.02
C SER A 97 -5.14 22.10 -5.42
N HIS A 98 -5.92 22.39 -6.47
CA HIS A 98 -5.44 22.24 -7.85
C HIS A 98 -4.34 23.26 -8.15
N ARG A 99 -4.45 24.50 -7.65
CA ARG A 99 -3.39 25.50 -7.78
C ARG A 99 -2.14 25.08 -7.03
N GLU A 100 -2.28 24.69 -5.78
CA GLU A 100 -1.18 24.24 -4.91
C GLU A 100 -0.39 23.09 -5.55
N VAL A 101 -1.08 22.06 -6.06
CA VAL A 101 -0.40 20.90 -6.69
C VAL A 101 0.30 21.27 -8.00
N ILE A 102 -0.29 22.15 -8.82
CA ILE A 102 0.33 22.62 -10.08
C ILE A 102 1.57 23.46 -9.77
N HIS A 103 1.47 24.42 -8.84
CA HIS A 103 2.61 25.24 -8.43
C HIS A 103 3.74 24.39 -7.84
N SER A 104 3.41 23.43 -6.98
CA SER A 104 4.40 22.50 -6.40
C SER A 104 5.14 21.71 -7.48
N ALA A 105 4.44 21.23 -8.52
CA ALA A 105 5.07 20.54 -9.64
C ALA A 105 5.96 21.47 -10.48
N TYR A 106 5.59 22.74 -10.64
CA TYR A 106 6.41 23.73 -11.35
C TYR A 106 7.65 24.15 -10.57
N GLU A 107 7.52 24.36 -9.26
CA GLU A 107 8.63 24.63 -8.35
C GLU A 107 9.63 23.49 -8.37
N GLU A 108 9.13 22.25 -8.30
CA GLU A 108 9.97 21.06 -8.38
C GLU A 108 10.71 20.94 -9.73
N ALA A 109 10.05 21.30 -10.83
CA ALA A 109 10.67 21.35 -12.15
C ALA A 109 11.61 22.57 -12.34
N GLY A 110 11.59 23.54 -11.42
CA GLY A 110 12.35 24.78 -11.52
C GLY A 110 11.89 25.68 -12.68
N ILE A 111 10.57 25.73 -12.93
CA ILE A 111 9.96 26.47 -14.04
C ILE A 111 8.85 27.41 -13.55
N THR A 112 8.41 28.29 -14.44
CA THR A 112 7.27 29.20 -14.21
C THR A 112 6.07 28.82 -15.07
N PRO A 113 4.85 29.32 -14.79
CA PRO A 113 3.71 29.13 -15.69
C PRO A 113 3.97 29.57 -17.15
N ASN A 114 4.87 30.52 -17.38
CA ASN A 114 5.24 31.00 -18.73
C ASN A 114 6.00 29.96 -19.56
N ASP A 115 6.59 28.96 -18.92
CA ASP A 115 7.38 27.90 -19.53
C ASP A 115 6.53 26.77 -20.13
N ILE A 116 5.25 26.70 -19.77
CA ILE A 116 4.31 25.67 -20.24
C ILE A 116 3.71 26.08 -21.59
N ASP A 117 3.59 25.13 -22.51
CA ASP A 117 2.99 25.36 -23.82
C ASP A 117 1.61 24.70 -23.96
N TYR A 118 1.46 23.52 -23.36
CA TYR A 118 0.28 22.67 -23.49
C TYR A 118 -0.11 22.05 -22.14
N ILE A 119 -1.41 21.98 -21.85
CA ILE A 119 -1.94 21.19 -20.74
C ILE A 119 -2.80 20.06 -21.28
N GLU A 120 -2.43 18.83 -20.93
CA GLU A 120 -3.33 17.68 -20.99
C GLU A 120 -4.18 17.67 -19.71
N ALA A 121 -5.39 18.21 -19.82
CA ALA A 121 -6.30 18.45 -18.72
C ALA A 121 -7.13 17.21 -18.37
N GLN A 122 -7.80 17.26 -17.21
CA GLN A 122 -8.73 16.22 -16.83
C GLN A 122 -9.93 16.23 -17.80
N GLY A 123 -10.61 17.37 -18.00
CA GLY A 123 -11.68 17.52 -19.00
C GLY A 123 -12.75 16.45 -18.88
N THR A 124 -13.51 16.51 -17.79
CA THR A 124 -14.50 15.49 -17.42
C THR A 124 -15.81 15.60 -18.20
N ALA A 125 -16.03 16.67 -18.97
CA ALA A 125 -17.32 17.01 -19.56
C ALA A 125 -18.45 17.15 -18.54
N ASP A 126 -18.13 17.33 -17.25
CA ASP A 126 -19.06 17.83 -16.25
C ASP A 126 -19.00 19.37 -16.27
N PRO A 127 -20.13 20.07 -16.47
CA PRO A 127 -20.14 21.53 -16.67
C PRO A 127 -19.49 22.32 -15.55
N MET A 128 -19.74 21.95 -14.29
CA MET A 128 -19.19 22.67 -13.15
C MET A 128 -17.69 22.38 -12.99
N THR A 129 -17.32 21.12 -13.11
CA THR A 129 -15.93 20.67 -12.94
C THR A 129 -15.03 21.22 -14.04
N ASP A 130 -15.47 21.20 -15.29
CA ASP A 130 -14.72 21.74 -16.41
C ASP A 130 -14.59 23.28 -16.32
N LYS A 131 -15.65 24.00 -15.90
CA LYS A 131 -15.58 25.46 -15.64
C LYS A 131 -14.60 25.78 -14.50
N MET A 132 -14.62 24.99 -13.43
CA MET A 132 -13.70 25.13 -12.29
C MET A 132 -12.24 24.86 -12.70
N GLU A 133 -12.01 23.83 -13.52
CA GLU A 133 -10.70 23.51 -14.09
C GLU A 133 -10.17 24.68 -14.96
N LEU A 134 -11.02 25.27 -15.81
CA LEU A 134 -10.67 26.47 -16.58
C LEU A 134 -10.35 27.68 -15.69
N ALA A 135 -11.12 27.90 -14.61
CA ALA A 135 -10.87 28.99 -13.68
C ALA A 135 -9.51 28.86 -12.98
N VAL A 136 -9.12 27.62 -12.61
CA VAL A 136 -7.80 27.35 -12.04
C VAL A 136 -6.71 27.68 -13.05
N TYR A 137 -6.80 27.17 -14.27
CA TYR A 137 -5.81 27.49 -15.30
C TYR A 137 -5.76 28.99 -15.60
N ASN A 138 -6.90 29.67 -15.66
CA ASN A 138 -6.93 31.11 -15.88
C ASN A 138 -6.13 31.85 -14.79
N SER A 139 -6.35 31.52 -13.52
CA SER A 139 -5.61 32.15 -12.41
C SER A 139 -4.10 31.85 -12.40
N ILE A 140 -3.68 30.70 -12.91
CA ILE A 140 -2.26 30.32 -12.99
C ILE A 140 -1.57 31.03 -14.16
N PHE A 141 -2.30 31.26 -15.25
CA PHE A 141 -1.77 31.76 -16.52
C PHE A 141 -2.16 33.22 -16.82
N GLU A 142 -2.80 33.93 -15.89
CA GLU A 142 -3.32 35.30 -16.06
C GLU A 142 -2.29 36.32 -16.60
N ASN A 143 -1.01 36.11 -16.28
CA ASN A 143 0.07 37.03 -16.66
C ASN A 143 0.61 36.80 -18.09
N ARG A 144 -0.04 35.97 -18.90
CA ARG A 144 0.37 35.64 -20.28
C ARG A 144 -0.31 36.52 -21.32
N SER A 145 0.17 37.75 -21.49
CA SER A 145 -0.32 38.63 -22.56
C SER A 145 0.06 38.10 -23.95
N GLY A 146 -0.93 37.87 -24.82
CA GLY A 146 -0.74 37.54 -26.25
C GLY A 146 -0.26 36.12 -26.58
N ASN A 147 -0.15 35.22 -25.61
CA ASN A 147 0.26 33.82 -25.83
C ASN A 147 -0.46 32.87 -24.85
N PRO A 148 -1.75 32.57 -25.08
CA PRO A 148 -2.54 31.71 -24.22
C PRO A 148 -1.98 30.29 -24.18
N VAL A 149 -2.18 29.60 -23.06
CA VAL A 149 -1.81 28.17 -22.95
C VAL A 149 -2.84 27.33 -23.67
N THR A 150 -2.39 26.41 -24.53
CA THR A 150 -3.28 25.46 -25.20
C THR A 150 -3.70 24.35 -24.24
N ILE A 151 -4.99 24.06 -24.18
CA ILE A 151 -5.60 23.00 -23.36
C ILE A 151 -6.12 21.90 -24.28
N GLY A 152 -5.88 20.66 -23.90
CA GLY A 152 -6.45 19.48 -24.56
C GLY A 152 -6.84 18.41 -23.56
N THR A 153 -7.59 17.41 -24.03
CA THR A 153 -7.94 16.22 -23.24
C THR A 153 -8.17 15.03 -24.15
N ILE A 154 -7.82 13.83 -23.71
CA ILE A 154 -8.06 12.56 -24.43
C ILE A 154 -9.47 12.00 -24.14
N LYS A 155 -10.16 12.48 -23.11
CA LYS A 155 -11.39 11.82 -22.63
C LYS A 155 -12.55 11.90 -23.64
N GLY A 156 -12.58 12.91 -24.51
CA GLY A 156 -13.51 12.95 -25.65
C GLY A 156 -13.37 11.76 -26.61
N ASN A 157 -12.19 11.13 -26.68
CA ASN A 157 -11.90 10.00 -27.56
C ASN A 157 -12.25 8.64 -26.96
N MET A 158 -12.07 8.48 -25.64
CA MET A 158 -12.07 7.15 -25.00
C MET A 158 -12.96 7.07 -23.76
N GLY A 159 -13.60 8.17 -23.35
CA GLY A 159 -14.30 8.28 -22.08
C GLY A 159 -13.37 8.41 -20.88
N HIS A 160 -13.93 8.28 -19.68
CA HIS A 160 -13.22 8.29 -18.40
C HIS A 160 -12.77 6.88 -18.02
N LEU A 161 -11.46 6.63 -18.07
CA LEU A 161 -10.86 5.30 -17.88
C LEU A 161 -10.55 4.97 -16.42
N GLY A 162 -11.34 5.47 -15.47
CA GLY A 162 -11.05 5.31 -14.03
C GLY A 162 -9.57 5.56 -13.67
N SER A 163 -8.95 4.58 -13.01
CA SER A 163 -7.53 4.57 -12.61
C SER A 163 -6.53 4.58 -13.78
N ALA A 164 -6.94 4.20 -14.99
CA ALA A 164 -6.09 4.25 -16.19
C ALA A 164 -6.10 5.62 -16.90
N SER A 165 -6.88 6.60 -16.42
CA SER A 165 -6.99 7.92 -17.08
C SER A 165 -5.68 8.71 -17.13
N GLY A 166 -4.87 8.66 -16.06
CA GLY A 166 -3.60 9.41 -16.01
C GLY A 166 -2.53 8.84 -16.95
N ILE A 167 -2.45 7.51 -17.06
CA ILE A 167 -1.46 6.86 -17.92
C ILE A 167 -1.78 7.05 -19.41
N THR A 168 -3.06 7.08 -19.79
CA THR A 168 -3.45 7.36 -21.18
C THR A 168 -3.22 8.82 -21.56
N ALA A 169 -3.49 9.76 -20.64
CA ALA A 169 -3.12 11.18 -20.80
C ALA A 169 -1.60 11.35 -21.00
N LEU A 170 -0.79 10.67 -20.18
CA LEU A 170 0.68 10.67 -20.34
C LEU A 170 1.13 10.09 -21.68
N ILE A 171 0.54 8.98 -22.14
CA ILE A 171 0.87 8.39 -23.45
C ILE A 171 0.50 9.36 -24.58
N LYS A 172 -0.67 10.02 -24.53
CA LYS A 172 -1.03 11.06 -25.50
C LYS A 172 -0.01 12.20 -25.48
N ALA A 173 0.34 12.71 -24.29
CA ALA A 173 1.32 13.79 -24.15
C ALA A 173 2.69 13.43 -24.77
N ILE A 174 3.18 12.20 -24.54
CA ILE A 174 4.40 11.68 -25.17
C ILE A 174 4.28 11.68 -26.70
N LEU A 175 3.17 11.16 -27.24
CA LEU A 175 2.96 11.09 -28.69
C LEU A 175 2.83 12.49 -29.32
N THR A 176 2.20 13.44 -28.62
CA THR A 176 2.11 14.85 -29.01
C THR A 176 3.50 15.48 -29.15
N LEU A 177 4.41 15.24 -28.19
CA LEU A 177 5.81 15.71 -28.28
C LEU A 177 6.55 15.09 -29.46
N LYS A 178 6.42 13.76 -29.63
CA LYS A 178 7.16 12.99 -30.64
C LYS A 178 6.71 13.28 -32.07
N ASN A 179 5.43 13.57 -32.27
CA ASN A 179 4.88 13.85 -33.58
C ASN A 179 4.82 15.35 -33.89
N ASN A 180 5.35 16.21 -33.01
CA ASN A 180 5.31 17.67 -33.15
C ASN A 180 3.92 18.20 -33.47
N CYS A 181 2.89 17.65 -32.82
CA CYS A 181 1.50 17.89 -33.18
C CYS A 181 0.61 17.82 -31.94
N ILE A 182 -0.23 18.84 -31.73
CA ILE A 182 -1.24 18.84 -30.68
C ILE A 182 -2.57 18.42 -31.34
N PRO A 183 -3.14 17.25 -30.96
CA PRO A 183 -4.44 16.81 -31.47
C PRO A 183 -5.57 17.69 -30.94
N LYS A 184 -6.60 17.90 -31.76
CA LYS A 184 -7.82 18.59 -31.32
C LYS A 184 -8.56 17.84 -30.22
N VAL A 185 -9.29 18.59 -29.38
CA VAL A 185 -10.33 18.08 -28.50
C VAL A 185 -11.54 17.68 -29.35
N LEU A 186 -12.03 16.45 -29.19
CA LEU A 186 -13.22 15.99 -29.90
C LEU A 186 -14.50 16.54 -29.27
N ASN A 187 -15.51 16.77 -30.11
CA ASN A 187 -16.86 17.23 -29.74
C ASN A 187 -16.88 18.58 -28.99
N PHE A 188 -15.92 19.45 -29.30
CA PHE A 188 -15.86 20.82 -28.81
C PHE A 188 -16.29 21.79 -29.91
N GLU A 189 -17.26 22.65 -29.61
CA GLU A 189 -17.80 23.68 -30.50
C GLU A 189 -17.68 25.07 -29.85
N GLN A 190 -18.15 25.22 -28.61
CA GLN A 190 -18.15 26.48 -27.89
C GLN A 190 -17.70 26.28 -26.44
N ILE A 191 -16.79 27.14 -25.98
CA ILE A 191 -16.24 27.05 -24.63
C ILE A 191 -17.28 27.33 -23.54
N ASN A 192 -17.23 26.53 -22.47
CA ASN A 192 -17.95 26.76 -21.22
C ASN A 192 -17.26 27.85 -20.37
N TRP A 193 -17.23 29.07 -20.89
CA TRP A 193 -16.65 30.26 -20.24
C TRP A 193 -17.34 31.52 -20.74
N ASN A 194 -17.74 32.43 -19.84
CA ASN A 194 -18.39 33.68 -20.22
C ASN A 194 -17.46 34.86 -19.93
N ASN A 195 -16.89 35.50 -20.96
CA ASN A 195 -15.95 36.61 -20.77
C ASN A 195 -16.58 37.84 -20.10
N ASP A 196 -17.89 38.05 -20.24
CA ASP A 196 -18.58 39.19 -19.64
C ASP A 196 -18.78 39.00 -18.13
N GLU A 197 -18.95 37.76 -17.68
CA GLU A 197 -19.18 37.40 -16.28
C GLU A 197 -17.90 36.98 -15.55
N ASP A 198 -17.07 36.17 -16.20
CA ASP A 198 -15.90 35.50 -15.63
C ASP A 198 -14.57 36.22 -15.97
N GLY A 199 -14.61 37.22 -16.85
CA GLY A 199 -13.43 37.94 -17.35
C GLY A 199 -12.69 37.21 -18.49
N PRO A 200 -11.65 37.83 -19.08
CA PRO A 200 -10.92 37.26 -20.21
C PRO A 200 -10.17 35.98 -19.81
N LEU A 201 -10.26 34.96 -20.66
CA LEU A 201 -9.57 33.69 -20.48
C LEU A 201 -8.14 33.73 -21.03
N SER A 202 -7.17 33.30 -20.22
CA SER A 202 -5.74 33.25 -20.56
C SER A 202 -5.29 31.90 -21.16
N CYS A 203 -6.26 31.06 -21.51
CA CYS A 203 -6.10 29.72 -22.06
C CYS A 203 -6.97 29.56 -23.31
N GLU A 204 -6.60 28.63 -24.19
CA GLU A 204 -7.38 28.28 -25.39
C GLU A 204 -7.58 26.76 -25.47
N ILE A 205 -8.78 26.31 -25.87
CA ILE A 205 -9.00 24.89 -26.17
C ILE A 205 -8.46 24.57 -27.56
N CYS A 206 -7.74 23.47 -27.71
CA CYS A 206 -7.27 23.00 -29.01
C CYS A 206 -8.45 22.47 -29.85
N ASN A 207 -9.11 23.34 -30.60
CA ASN A 207 -10.25 22.99 -31.46
C ASN A 207 -9.85 22.37 -32.81
N GLU A 208 -8.62 22.62 -33.27
CA GLU A 208 -8.04 22.06 -34.48
C GLU A 208 -6.69 21.39 -34.20
N THR A 209 -6.41 20.31 -34.93
CA THR A 209 -5.12 19.63 -34.83
C THR A 209 -4.06 20.53 -35.45
N LYS A 210 -3.08 20.96 -34.66
CA LYS A 210 -2.07 21.93 -35.10
C LYS A 210 -0.65 21.39 -34.95
N SER A 211 0.23 21.83 -35.84
CA SER A 211 1.67 21.58 -35.73
C SER A 211 2.23 22.34 -34.52
N TRP A 212 3.11 21.72 -33.76
CA TRP A 212 3.68 22.28 -32.55
C TRP A 212 5.17 22.59 -32.72
N ILE A 213 5.43 23.84 -33.06
CA ILE A 213 6.78 24.38 -33.24
C ILE A 213 7.27 24.91 -31.89
N PRO A 214 8.48 24.54 -31.43
CA PRO A 214 9.04 25.06 -30.19
C PRO A 214 9.23 26.58 -30.25
N ARG A 215 8.86 27.28 -29.16
CA ARG A 215 9.01 28.73 -29.06
C ARG A 215 10.48 29.15 -29.14
N SER A 216 10.74 30.32 -29.70
CA SER A 216 12.06 30.96 -29.69
C SER A 216 11.97 32.28 -28.93
N ILE A 217 12.79 32.44 -27.89
CA ILE A 217 12.87 33.68 -27.09
C ILE A 217 14.30 34.20 -27.20
N ASN A 218 14.47 35.42 -27.72
CA ASN A 218 15.79 36.02 -27.99
C ASN A 218 16.70 35.13 -28.85
N GLY A 219 16.13 34.42 -29.82
CA GLY A 219 16.87 33.48 -30.69
C GLY A 219 17.19 32.13 -30.05
N VAL A 220 16.84 31.92 -28.77
CA VAL A 220 17.04 30.65 -28.08
C VAL A 220 15.76 29.82 -28.16
N LYS A 221 15.86 28.66 -28.80
CA LYS A 221 14.79 27.66 -28.83
C LYS A 221 14.51 27.16 -27.42
N LYS A 222 13.29 27.37 -26.94
CA LYS A 222 12.80 26.85 -25.67
C LYS A 222 12.35 25.41 -25.85
N LYS A 223 12.54 24.61 -24.80
CA LYS A 223 12.02 23.24 -24.76
C LYS A 223 10.50 23.29 -24.74
N ARG A 224 9.88 22.40 -25.50
CA ARG A 224 8.45 22.12 -25.38
C ARG A 224 8.14 21.45 -24.06
N ARG A 225 7.11 21.95 -23.37
CA ARG A 225 6.69 21.44 -22.07
C ARG A 225 5.18 21.24 -22.00
N ILE A 226 4.78 20.08 -21.46
CA ILE A 226 3.39 19.71 -21.21
C ILE A 226 3.16 19.62 -19.71
N GLY A 227 2.11 20.26 -19.20
CA GLY A 227 1.53 19.91 -17.90
C GLY A 227 0.44 18.85 -18.09
N ILE A 228 0.45 17.79 -17.30
CA ILE A 228 -0.58 16.73 -17.30
C ILE A 228 -1.27 16.80 -15.95
N HIS A 229 -2.57 17.09 -15.96
CA HIS A 229 -3.35 17.30 -14.74
C HIS A 229 -4.45 16.25 -14.59
N ASN A 230 -4.50 15.62 -13.42
CA ASN A 230 -5.51 14.64 -13.07
C ASN A 230 -6.02 14.91 -11.65
N PHE A 231 -7.32 14.74 -11.43
CA PHE A 231 -7.91 14.76 -10.10
C PHE A 231 -9.00 13.69 -9.99
N GLY A 232 -9.07 13.05 -8.82
CA GLY A 232 -9.94 11.91 -8.56
C GLY A 232 -11.06 12.20 -7.58
N TYR A 233 -12.05 11.30 -7.57
CA TYR A 233 -13.07 11.28 -6.53
C TYR A 233 -12.44 11.22 -5.13
N GLY A 234 -12.94 12.06 -4.23
CA GLY A 234 -12.38 12.18 -2.89
C GLY A 234 -11.38 13.32 -2.72
N GLY A 235 -10.91 13.94 -3.81
CA GLY A 235 -10.09 15.16 -3.74
C GLY A 235 -8.58 14.94 -3.88
N VAL A 236 -8.13 13.75 -4.31
CA VAL A 236 -6.70 13.53 -4.64
C VAL A 236 -6.38 14.11 -6.01
N ASN A 237 -5.41 15.01 -6.06
CA ASN A 237 -4.98 15.71 -7.26
C ASN A 237 -3.53 15.36 -7.58
N GLY A 238 -3.18 15.28 -8.86
CA GLY A 238 -1.83 15.03 -9.33
C GLY A 238 -1.50 15.86 -10.56
N HIS A 239 -0.29 16.40 -10.61
CA HIS A 239 0.23 17.15 -11.76
C HIS A 239 1.63 16.67 -12.15
N ILE A 240 1.87 16.49 -13.45
CA ILE A 240 3.18 16.11 -14.01
C ILE A 240 3.61 17.14 -15.04
N VAL A 241 4.85 17.60 -14.93
CA VAL A 241 5.54 18.37 -15.98
C VAL A 241 6.37 17.40 -16.83
N LEU A 242 6.05 17.34 -18.12
CA LEU A 242 6.76 16.54 -19.11
C LEU A 242 7.52 17.43 -20.08
N ASP A 243 8.84 17.33 -20.05
CA ASP A 243 9.76 18.03 -20.95
C ASP A 243 10.05 17.18 -22.20
N GLU A 244 10.19 17.85 -23.34
CA GLU A 244 10.77 17.21 -24.52
C GLU A 244 12.24 16.80 -24.30
N TYR A 245 12.60 15.64 -24.85
CA TYR A 245 13.98 15.17 -24.89
C TYR A 245 14.46 15.09 -26.34
N ALA A 246 15.43 15.93 -26.69
CA ALA A 246 16.11 15.85 -27.98
C ALA A 246 17.07 14.66 -27.95
N ILE A 247 16.88 13.72 -28.87
CA ILE A 247 17.79 12.60 -29.06
C ILE A 247 19.12 13.17 -29.57
N PRO A 248 20.26 12.99 -28.87
CA PRO A 248 21.56 13.41 -29.39
C PRO A 248 21.81 12.76 -30.76
N ASN A 249 22.47 13.47 -31.67
CA ASN A 249 22.88 12.89 -32.96
C ASN A 249 23.67 11.60 -32.69
N MET A 250 23.08 10.45 -33.02
CA MET A 250 23.72 9.15 -32.85
C MET A 250 24.97 9.11 -33.72
N GLN A 251 26.13 8.95 -33.08
CA GLN A 251 27.41 8.68 -33.74
C GLN A 251 27.31 7.38 -34.57
N SER A 252 28.30 7.13 -35.43
CA SER A 252 28.36 5.90 -36.24
C SER A 252 28.32 4.67 -35.32
N GLU A 253 27.20 3.96 -35.31
CA GLU A 253 27.06 2.73 -34.53
C GLU A 253 27.88 1.62 -35.19
N LYS A 254 28.80 0.99 -34.45
CA LYS A 254 29.46 -0.21 -34.92
C LYS A 254 28.47 -1.38 -34.95
N ILE A 255 28.49 -2.10 -36.06
CA ILE A 255 27.77 -3.37 -36.19
C ILE A 255 28.45 -4.38 -35.25
N GLY A 256 27.67 -4.96 -34.33
CA GLY A 256 28.08 -6.11 -33.53
C GLY A 256 28.06 -7.40 -34.35
N ILE A 257 27.49 -8.47 -33.80
CA ILE A 257 27.28 -9.71 -34.56
C ILE A 257 25.93 -9.70 -35.30
N ASN A 258 25.92 -10.04 -36.59
CA ASN A 258 24.77 -9.93 -37.51
C ASN A 258 23.71 -11.04 -37.34
N ILE A 259 23.36 -11.41 -36.11
CA ILE A 259 22.35 -12.45 -35.81
C ILE A 259 21.10 -11.80 -35.21
N LEU A 260 19.93 -12.00 -35.82
CA LEU A 260 18.64 -11.55 -35.29
C LEU A 260 17.92 -12.73 -34.64
N PRO A 261 17.98 -12.88 -33.30
CA PRO A 261 17.29 -13.94 -32.58
C PRO A 261 15.80 -13.59 -32.40
N ILE A 262 14.93 -14.54 -32.73
CA ILE A 262 13.49 -14.45 -32.55
C ILE A 262 13.03 -15.75 -31.88
N SER A 263 12.25 -15.64 -30.81
CA SER A 263 11.71 -16.83 -30.13
C SER A 263 10.29 -16.64 -29.61
N ALA A 264 9.58 -17.76 -29.43
CA ALA A 264 8.23 -17.81 -28.87
C ALA A 264 7.97 -19.14 -28.11
N ARG A 265 6.87 -19.22 -27.35
CA ARG A 265 6.48 -20.45 -26.63
C ARG A 265 5.86 -21.50 -27.54
N THR A 266 5.20 -21.10 -28.63
CA THR A 266 4.64 -22.00 -29.64
C THR A 266 5.03 -21.56 -31.05
N GLU A 267 4.97 -22.49 -32.01
CA GLU A 267 5.25 -22.17 -33.42
C GLU A 267 4.26 -21.15 -34.00
N LYS A 268 2.98 -21.22 -33.61
CA LYS A 268 1.96 -20.24 -34.01
C LYS A 268 2.32 -18.83 -33.52
N GLN A 269 2.71 -18.69 -32.26
CA GLN A 269 3.14 -17.40 -31.71
C GLN A 269 4.43 -16.89 -32.36
N LEU A 270 5.34 -17.80 -32.74
CA LEU A 270 6.55 -17.43 -33.46
C LEU A 270 6.21 -16.82 -34.82
N HIS A 271 5.32 -17.47 -35.57
CA HIS A 271 4.83 -16.97 -36.85
C HIS A 271 4.10 -15.62 -36.71
N GLU A 272 3.24 -15.47 -35.71
CA GLU A 272 2.57 -14.20 -35.41
C GLU A 272 3.58 -13.10 -35.04
N TYR A 273 4.62 -13.43 -34.26
CA TYR A 273 5.65 -12.47 -33.88
C TYR A 273 6.49 -12.01 -35.08
N VAL A 274 6.88 -12.93 -35.97
CA VAL A 274 7.53 -12.62 -37.25
C VAL A 274 6.65 -11.69 -38.08
N ASN A 275 5.34 -11.97 -38.18
CA ASN A 275 4.40 -11.12 -38.92
C ASN A 275 4.29 -9.72 -38.30
N LYS A 276 4.21 -9.61 -36.98
CA LYS A 276 4.20 -8.31 -36.27
C LYS A 276 5.46 -7.50 -36.55
N LEU A 277 6.63 -8.13 -36.47
CA LEU A 277 7.91 -7.47 -36.74
C LEU A 277 8.01 -7.01 -38.20
N LEU A 278 7.59 -7.84 -39.14
CA LEU A 278 7.55 -7.48 -40.57
C LEU A 278 6.60 -6.31 -40.82
N ASN A 279 5.40 -6.34 -40.26
CA ASN A 279 4.42 -5.26 -40.40
C ASN A 279 4.96 -3.97 -39.81
N TYR A 280 5.48 -3.98 -38.57
CA TYR A 280 6.10 -2.83 -37.91
C TYR A 280 7.11 -2.09 -38.81
N ILE A 281 7.95 -2.84 -39.53
CA ILE A 281 8.94 -2.29 -40.47
C ILE A 281 8.25 -1.76 -41.74
N LYS A 282 7.37 -2.55 -42.35
CA LYS A 282 6.73 -2.22 -43.65
C LYS A 282 5.81 -1.01 -43.58
N ILE A 283 4.96 -0.92 -42.56
CA ILE A 283 4.05 0.23 -42.38
C ILE A 283 4.72 1.42 -41.71
N GLN A 284 6.03 1.32 -41.43
CA GLN A 284 6.83 2.36 -40.80
C GLN A 284 6.29 2.81 -39.43
N GLU A 285 5.76 1.87 -38.64
CA GLU A 285 5.19 2.16 -37.32
C GLU A 285 6.24 2.77 -36.37
N TYR A 286 7.53 2.48 -36.59
CA TYR A 286 8.63 3.11 -35.87
C TYR A 286 8.63 4.64 -35.92
N LYS A 287 8.08 5.26 -36.97
CA LYS A 287 7.96 6.72 -37.09
C LYS A 287 7.05 7.34 -36.01
N LEU A 288 6.09 6.57 -35.48
CA LEU A 288 5.25 7.00 -34.35
C LEU A 288 6.09 7.37 -33.11
N TYR A 289 7.27 6.76 -33.00
CA TYR A 289 8.20 6.92 -31.87
C TYR A 289 9.38 7.84 -32.22
N ASP A 290 9.23 8.74 -33.21
CA ASP A 290 10.27 9.69 -33.64
C ASP A 290 11.57 9.00 -34.11
N ILE A 291 11.40 7.85 -34.78
CA ILE A 291 12.50 7.14 -35.46
C ILE A 291 12.34 7.36 -36.96
N ASN A 292 13.32 8.03 -37.58
CA ASN A 292 13.27 8.32 -39.01
C ASN A 292 13.56 7.09 -39.89
N GLU A 293 14.48 6.23 -39.44
CA GLU A 293 14.91 5.01 -40.12
C GLU A 293 15.38 3.97 -39.09
N ILE A 294 15.09 2.69 -39.33
CA ILE A 294 15.61 1.60 -38.51
C ILE A 294 17.06 1.31 -38.89
N ARG A 295 17.98 1.49 -37.93
CA ARG A 295 19.37 1.08 -38.07
C ARG A 295 19.54 -0.39 -37.66
N LEU A 296 20.26 -1.16 -38.48
CA LEU A 296 20.49 -2.58 -38.20
C LEU A 296 21.22 -2.84 -36.86
N PRO A 297 22.26 -2.07 -36.44
CA PRO A 297 22.88 -2.24 -35.14
C PRO A 297 21.91 -2.11 -33.96
N SER A 298 21.04 -1.10 -33.97
CA SER A 298 20.01 -0.88 -32.95
C SER A 298 19.00 -2.04 -32.90
N LEU A 299 18.57 -2.53 -34.07
CA LEU A 299 17.65 -3.66 -34.21
C LEU A 299 18.28 -4.95 -33.65
N LEU A 300 19.53 -5.25 -34.02
CA LEU A 300 20.30 -6.39 -33.53
C LEU A 300 20.43 -6.34 -32.01
N TYR A 301 20.97 -5.23 -31.49
CA TYR A 301 21.20 -5.06 -30.06
C TYR A 301 19.91 -5.19 -29.24
N THR A 302 18.81 -4.63 -29.74
CA THR A 302 17.50 -4.72 -29.06
C THR A 302 16.98 -6.16 -29.01
N LEU A 303 17.03 -6.90 -30.12
CA LEU A 303 16.55 -8.29 -30.16
C LEU A 303 17.45 -9.24 -29.35
N GLN A 304 18.77 -9.03 -29.39
CA GLN A 304 19.75 -9.86 -28.70
C GLN A 304 19.75 -9.65 -27.19
N THR A 305 19.60 -8.40 -26.71
CA THR A 305 19.74 -8.08 -25.28
C THR A 305 18.42 -7.80 -24.56
N GLY A 306 17.34 -7.56 -25.31
CA GLY A 306 16.05 -7.14 -24.75
C GLY A 306 14.97 -8.23 -24.71
N LYS A 307 15.27 -9.47 -25.11
CA LYS A 307 14.31 -10.57 -25.23
C LYS A 307 14.83 -11.83 -24.53
N GLU A 308 13.95 -12.49 -23.79
CA GLU A 308 14.22 -13.80 -23.22
C GLU A 308 14.15 -14.88 -24.32
N PRO A 309 15.14 -15.80 -24.40
CA PRO A 309 15.10 -16.93 -25.32
C PRO A 309 14.02 -17.96 -24.94
N LEU A 310 12.94 -18.03 -25.72
CA LEU A 310 11.86 -19.01 -25.55
C LEU A 310 12.11 -20.30 -26.33
N LYS A 311 11.24 -21.31 -26.14
CA LYS A 311 11.40 -22.68 -26.66
C LYS A 311 11.56 -22.77 -28.18
N TYR A 312 10.70 -22.11 -28.95
CA TYR A 312 10.77 -22.15 -30.42
C TYR A 312 11.64 -20.99 -30.87
N ARG A 313 12.80 -21.30 -31.46
CA ARG A 313 13.85 -20.33 -31.78
C ARG A 313 14.13 -20.27 -33.27
N ILE A 314 14.25 -19.06 -33.79
CA ILE A 314 14.73 -18.73 -35.14
C ILE A 314 15.87 -17.72 -35.03
N ALA A 315 16.98 -17.98 -35.70
CA ALA A 315 18.07 -17.02 -35.85
C ALA A 315 18.23 -16.68 -37.34
N ILE A 316 18.24 -15.38 -37.64
CA ILE A 316 18.42 -14.87 -39.01
C ILE A 316 19.75 -14.15 -39.08
N VAL A 317 20.64 -14.57 -39.96
CA VAL A 317 21.86 -13.81 -40.25
C VAL A 317 21.56 -12.85 -41.39
N ALA A 318 21.77 -11.54 -41.22
CA ALA A 318 21.53 -10.55 -42.27
C ALA A 318 22.50 -9.36 -42.15
N ASN A 319 23.04 -8.90 -43.28
CA ASN A 319 24.04 -7.81 -43.30
C ASN A 319 23.41 -6.43 -43.50
N ASN A 320 22.15 -6.36 -43.90
CA ASN A 320 21.37 -5.12 -44.04
C ASN A 320 19.88 -5.38 -43.78
N LEU A 321 19.12 -4.30 -43.61
CA LEU A 321 17.69 -4.37 -43.27
C LEU A 321 16.85 -5.01 -44.40
N ASN A 322 17.18 -4.79 -45.67
CA ASN A 322 16.45 -5.38 -46.79
C ASN A 322 16.59 -6.91 -46.82
N GLU A 323 17.81 -7.41 -46.58
CA GLU A 323 18.06 -8.85 -46.46
C GLU A 323 17.27 -9.46 -45.29
N PHE A 324 17.19 -8.76 -44.17
CA PHE A 324 16.38 -9.18 -43.03
C PHE A 324 14.89 -9.25 -43.38
N ILE A 325 14.34 -8.20 -44.01
CA ILE A 325 12.93 -8.15 -44.45
C ILE A 325 12.62 -9.32 -45.39
N SER A 326 13.44 -9.55 -46.42
CA SER A 326 13.23 -10.66 -47.35
C SER A 326 13.27 -12.02 -46.64
N LYS A 327 14.12 -12.19 -45.61
CA LYS A 327 14.19 -13.43 -44.81
C LYS A 327 12.96 -13.60 -43.90
N LEU A 328 12.41 -12.53 -43.33
CA LEU A 328 11.13 -12.59 -42.60
C LEU A 328 9.96 -12.99 -43.52
N GLU A 329 9.92 -12.46 -44.75
CA GLU A 329 8.90 -12.84 -45.75
C GLU A 329 8.98 -14.32 -46.12
N LEU A 330 10.20 -14.85 -46.32
CA LEU A 330 10.41 -16.28 -46.60
C LEU A 330 9.94 -17.17 -45.44
N LEU A 331 10.14 -16.74 -44.20
CA LEU A 331 9.66 -17.45 -43.01
C LEU A 331 8.14 -17.53 -42.94
N LEU A 332 7.42 -16.47 -43.34
CA LEU A 332 5.96 -16.47 -43.34
C LEU A 332 5.35 -17.39 -44.40
N ILE A 333 6.07 -17.69 -45.47
CA ILE A 333 5.64 -18.64 -46.52
C ILE A 333 6.31 -20.02 -46.38
N ASN A 334 6.95 -20.30 -45.25
CA ASN A 334 7.66 -21.56 -44.94
C ASN A 334 8.71 -21.98 -45.99
N LYS A 335 9.37 -21.03 -46.67
CA LYS A 335 10.45 -21.31 -47.61
C LYS A 335 11.82 -21.32 -46.92
N GLN A 336 12.67 -22.30 -47.26
CA GLN A 336 14.04 -22.38 -46.77
C GLN A 336 14.95 -21.35 -47.45
N SER A 337 15.95 -20.87 -46.72
CA SER A 337 16.98 -19.95 -47.22
C SER A 337 18.32 -20.22 -46.53
N LYS A 338 19.44 -19.97 -47.23
CA LYS A 338 20.76 -19.98 -46.60
C LYS A 338 20.80 -18.87 -45.53
N SER A 339 21.30 -19.23 -44.34
CA SER A 339 21.44 -18.36 -43.18
C SER A 339 20.12 -17.97 -42.44
N ILE A 340 19.10 -18.83 -42.53
CA ILE A 340 17.97 -18.90 -41.58
C ILE A 340 18.09 -20.22 -40.80
N PHE A 341 18.16 -20.15 -39.48
CA PHE A 341 18.28 -21.31 -38.58
C PHE A 341 16.99 -21.45 -37.76
N LYS A 342 16.47 -22.69 -37.59
CA LYS A 342 15.21 -22.97 -36.88
C LYS A 342 15.34 -24.24 -36.04
N SER A 343 14.78 -24.23 -34.82
CA SER A 343 14.91 -25.30 -33.81
C SER A 343 14.26 -26.66 -34.13
N ASN A 344 13.67 -26.88 -35.32
CA ASN A 344 12.87 -28.07 -35.66
C ASN A 344 13.08 -28.63 -37.07
N LEU A 345 14.05 -28.13 -37.83
CA LEU A 345 14.47 -28.85 -39.04
C LEU A 345 15.43 -29.95 -38.60
N ASN A 346 15.08 -31.21 -38.88
CA ASN A 346 16.08 -32.26 -39.05
C ASN A 346 17.00 -31.81 -40.19
N ILE A 347 17.99 -30.97 -39.89
CA ILE A 347 19.12 -30.77 -40.77
C ILE A 347 19.84 -32.12 -40.72
N SER A 348 19.61 -32.93 -41.74
CA SER A 348 20.46 -34.09 -41.97
C SER A 348 21.91 -33.61 -41.94
N GLU A 349 22.79 -34.34 -41.25
CA GLU A 349 24.21 -34.02 -40.99
C GLU A 349 25.08 -33.78 -42.26
N GLY A 350 24.49 -33.51 -43.43
CA GLY A 350 25.17 -33.30 -44.71
C GLY A 350 24.81 -32.04 -45.51
N GLN A 351 24.03 -31.07 -44.99
CA GLN A 351 23.59 -29.91 -45.81
C GLN A 351 24.42 -28.61 -45.73
N PHE A 352 25.37 -28.47 -44.80
CA PHE A 352 26.24 -27.29 -44.72
C PHE A 352 27.70 -27.72 -44.58
N THR A 353 28.42 -27.84 -45.70
CA THR A 353 29.82 -28.31 -45.71
C THR A 353 30.86 -27.25 -45.31
N SER A 354 30.44 -26.02 -44.94
CA SER A 354 31.30 -25.01 -44.30
C SER A 354 30.47 -23.87 -43.70
N LEU A 355 30.06 -23.96 -42.42
CA LEU A 355 29.46 -22.83 -41.69
C LEU A 355 30.58 -21.90 -41.21
N ASN A 356 30.38 -20.59 -41.29
CA ASN A 356 31.28 -19.63 -40.63
C ASN A 356 30.97 -19.51 -39.12
N GLU A 357 31.82 -18.83 -38.36
CA GLU A 357 31.67 -18.73 -36.89
C GLU A 357 30.33 -18.09 -36.45
N ILE A 358 29.79 -17.14 -37.23
CA ILE A 358 28.51 -16.48 -36.96
C ILE A 358 27.34 -17.45 -37.17
N GLU A 359 27.39 -18.22 -38.26
CA GLU A 359 26.39 -19.23 -38.58
C GLU A 359 26.39 -20.37 -37.56
N LEU A 360 27.58 -20.79 -37.09
CA LEU A 360 27.70 -21.77 -36.00
C LEU A 360 27.10 -21.25 -34.69
N LEU A 361 27.27 -19.97 -34.37
CA LEU A 361 26.67 -19.36 -33.18
C LEU A 361 25.14 -19.30 -33.29
N ALA A 362 24.62 -18.92 -34.46
CA ALA A 362 23.19 -18.92 -34.75
C ALA A 362 22.57 -20.32 -34.61
N GLU A 363 23.25 -21.35 -35.13
CA GLU A 363 22.85 -22.75 -35.00
C GLU A 363 22.82 -23.20 -33.53
N LYS A 364 23.88 -22.93 -32.77
CA LYS A 364 23.94 -23.28 -31.34
C LYS A 364 22.82 -22.61 -30.55
N TRP A 365 22.51 -21.35 -30.83
CA TRP A 365 21.45 -20.63 -30.12
C TRP A 365 20.06 -21.22 -30.40
N VAL A 366 19.75 -21.58 -31.65
CA VAL A 366 18.47 -22.23 -31.97
C VAL A 366 18.36 -23.66 -31.43
N GLN A 367 19.49 -24.33 -31.18
CA GLN A 367 19.57 -25.62 -30.48
C GLN A 367 19.43 -25.49 -28.95
N GLY A 368 19.17 -24.29 -28.42
CA GLY A 368 18.90 -24.07 -27.01
C GLY A 368 20.09 -23.55 -26.20
N LYS A 369 21.28 -23.35 -26.81
CA LYS A 369 22.43 -22.80 -26.08
C LYS A 369 22.24 -21.31 -25.77
N ASP A 370 22.71 -20.89 -24.60
CA ASP A 370 22.76 -19.49 -24.24
C ASP A 370 23.97 -18.81 -24.89
N VAL A 371 23.77 -17.53 -25.23
CA VAL A 371 24.79 -16.68 -25.87
C VAL A 371 24.87 -15.39 -25.06
N ASP A 372 26.07 -15.05 -24.60
CA ASP A 372 26.33 -13.75 -23.98
C ASP A 372 26.43 -12.67 -25.05
N TRP A 373 25.28 -12.17 -25.49
CA TRP A 373 25.18 -11.14 -26.51
C TRP A 373 25.91 -9.84 -26.14
N LEU A 374 26.02 -9.52 -24.84
CA LEU A 374 26.64 -8.28 -24.38
C LEU A 374 28.15 -8.25 -24.66
N SER A 375 28.80 -9.41 -24.68
CA SER A 375 30.23 -9.52 -24.99
C SER A 375 30.60 -9.00 -26.39
N PHE A 376 29.65 -8.98 -27.33
CA PHE A 376 29.84 -8.43 -28.69
C PHE A 376 29.72 -6.90 -28.77
N TYR A 377 29.44 -6.22 -27.64
CA TYR A 377 29.30 -4.76 -27.54
C TYR A 377 30.13 -4.16 -26.37
N PRO A 378 31.48 -4.35 -26.34
CA PRO A 378 32.29 -4.01 -25.17
C PRO A 378 32.51 -2.50 -24.95
N ASN A 379 32.53 -1.69 -26.01
CA ASN A 379 32.95 -0.28 -25.95
C ASN A 379 31.84 0.73 -26.29
N GLU A 380 30.91 0.37 -27.19
CA GLU A 380 29.78 1.21 -27.60
C GLU A 380 28.54 0.34 -27.75
N LYS A 381 27.48 0.67 -27.00
CA LYS A 381 26.19 -0.02 -27.06
C LYS A 381 25.30 0.71 -28.07
N PRO A 382 24.82 0.06 -29.14
CA PRO A 382 23.82 0.65 -30.02
C PRO A 382 22.58 1.08 -29.24
N ALA A 383 21.82 2.02 -29.79
CA ALA A 383 20.60 2.46 -29.11
C ALA A 383 19.57 1.32 -29.08
N LYS A 384 18.84 1.20 -27.97
CA LYS A 384 17.63 0.36 -27.98
C LYS A 384 16.53 1.08 -28.74
N ILE A 385 15.77 0.35 -29.53
CA ILE A 385 14.59 0.89 -30.25
C ILE A 385 13.31 0.18 -29.78
N PRO A 386 12.16 0.86 -29.79
CA PRO A 386 10.88 0.19 -29.56
C PRO A 386 10.66 -0.90 -30.61
N LEU A 387 10.26 -2.09 -30.20
CA LEU A 387 9.91 -3.20 -31.09
C LEU A 387 8.61 -3.84 -30.61
N PRO A 388 7.87 -4.54 -31.49
CA PRO A 388 6.69 -5.30 -31.09
C PRO A 388 6.97 -6.26 -29.93
N SER A 389 5.98 -6.42 -29.04
CA SER A 389 6.01 -7.40 -27.95
C SER A 389 5.87 -8.82 -28.49
N TYR A 390 6.07 -9.83 -27.63
CA TYR A 390 5.72 -11.21 -27.97
C TYR A 390 4.25 -11.32 -28.39
N ALA A 391 3.97 -12.28 -29.27
CA ALA A 391 2.60 -12.70 -29.53
C ALA A 391 2.08 -13.53 -28.35
N PHE A 392 1.35 -12.89 -27.44
CA PHE A 392 0.65 -13.60 -26.36
C PHE A 392 -0.52 -14.42 -26.94
N GLU A 393 -0.64 -15.67 -26.50
CA GLU A 393 -1.80 -16.49 -26.88
C GLU A 393 -3.02 -15.96 -26.13
N LYS A 394 -4.05 -15.59 -26.89
CA LYS A 394 -5.32 -15.14 -26.33
C LYS A 394 -6.27 -16.34 -26.31
N ALA A 395 -6.43 -16.95 -25.15
CA ALA A 395 -7.49 -17.90 -24.88
C ALA A 395 -8.60 -17.20 -24.09
N LEU A 396 -9.85 -17.46 -24.46
CA LEU A 396 -11.00 -16.93 -23.74
C LEU A 396 -11.18 -17.73 -22.43
N HIS A 397 -10.85 -17.11 -21.30
CA HIS A 397 -11.09 -17.66 -19.97
C HIS A 397 -12.27 -16.92 -19.33
N VAL A 398 -13.49 -17.36 -19.64
CA VAL A 398 -14.73 -16.82 -19.06
C VAL A 398 -15.23 -17.78 -17.98
N LEU A 399 -16.02 -17.28 -17.03
CA LEU A 399 -16.68 -18.02 -15.94
C LEU A 399 -17.72 -19.09 -16.41
N SER A 400 -17.61 -19.62 -17.63
CA SER A 400 -18.36 -20.80 -18.08
C SER A 400 -17.60 -22.07 -17.69
N GLY A 401 -18.34 -23.09 -17.21
CA GLY A 401 -17.81 -24.31 -16.61
C GLY A 401 -16.53 -24.84 -17.26
N TYR A 402 -15.44 -24.82 -16.48
CA TYR A 402 -14.11 -25.23 -16.89
C TYR A 402 -14.12 -26.71 -17.33
N LYS A 403 -13.86 -26.97 -18.62
CA LYS A 403 -13.32 -28.26 -19.06
C LYS A 403 -11.80 -28.17 -18.94
N SER A 404 -11.21 -29.11 -18.21
CA SER A 404 -9.76 -29.24 -18.03
C SER A 404 -9.04 -29.27 -19.38
N ILE A 405 -8.08 -28.37 -19.58
CA ILE A 405 -7.15 -28.43 -20.70
C ILE A 405 -6.10 -29.49 -20.36
N GLN A 406 -6.03 -30.54 -21.18
CA GLN A 406 -4.98 -31.57 -21.11
C GLN A 406 -3.61 -30.93 -21.33
N GLN A 407 -2.66 -31.29 -20.46
CA GLN A 407 -1.25 -30.92 -20.56
C GLN A 407 -0.67 -31.39 -21.90
N ALA A 408 -0.10 -30.46 -22.65
CA ALA A 408 0.59 -30.74 -23.90
C ALA A 408 1.99 -31.30 -23.60
N ASN A 409 2.17 -32.59 -23.92
CA ASN A 409 3.47 -33.26 -23.98
C ASN A 409 4.41 -32.50 -24.91
N SER A 410 5.68 -32.36 -24.51
CA SER A 410 6.71 -31.95 -25.46
C SER A 410 8.03 -32.69 -25.31
N SER A 411 8.39 -33.34 -26.40
CA SER A 411 9.67 -33.96 -26.72
C SER A 411 10.79 -32.94 -26.92
N VAL A 412 11.95 -33.15 -26.30
CA VAL A 412 13.22 -32.50 -26.66
C VAL A 412 14.38 -33.50 -26.53
N ASN A 413 15.27 -33.50 -27.54
CA ASN A 413 16.44 -34.37 -27.67
C ASN A 413 17.69 -33.82 -26.96
N LYS A 414 18.50 -34.77 -26.44
CA LYS A 414 19.79 -34.66 -25.74
C LYS A 414 20.92 -34.05 -26.58
N ILE A 415 21.91 -33.38 -25.94
CA ILE A 415 23.37 -33.59 -26.14
C ILE A 415 24.18 -33.31 -24.85
N ASN A 416 25.20 -34.16 -24.61
CA ASN A 416 26.12 -34.28 -23.49
C ASN A 416 27.43 -33.43 -23.56
N ASN A 417 28.13 -33.43 -22.42
CA ASN A 417 29.55 -33.07 -22.07
C ASN A 417 29.74 -31.63 -21.53
N THR A 418 30.21 -31.43 -20.30
CA THR A 418 31.59 -31.69 -19.78
C THR A 418 31.63 -32.17 -18.30
N SER A 419 32.77 -32.71 -17.84
CA SER A 419 33.01 -33.25 -16.50
C SER A 419 33.31 -32.18 -15.43
N SER A 420 32.57 -32.23 -14.32
CA SER A 420 33.03 -31.83 -12.98
C SER A 420 32.16 -32.57 -11.95
N LEU A 421 32.63 -32.73 -10.71
CA LEU A 421 31.88 -33.34 -9.60
C LEU A 421 30.42 -32.82 -9.53
N LYS A 422 30.20 -31.54 -9.83
CA LYS A 422 28.88 -30.91 -9.94
C LYS A 422 27.94 -31.62 -10.89
N LYS A 423 28.41 -32.06 -12.06
CA LYS A 423 27.57 -32.80 -13.02
C LYS A 423 27.11 -34.14 -12.44
N ASN A 424 27.95 -34.84 -11.70
CA ASN A 424 27.56 -36.10 -11.07
C ASN A 424 26.56 -35.87 -9.94
N VAL A 425 26.74 -34.80 -9.15
CA VAL A 425 25.76 -34.38 -8.12
C VAL A 425 24.43 -34.02 -8.78
N ILE A 426 24.43 -33.21 -9.85
CA ILE A 426 23.23 -32.86 -10.62
C ILE A 426 22.52 -34.11 -11.14
N ASN A 427 23.25 -35.06 -11.73
CA ASN A 427 22.64 -36.30 -12.22
C ASN A 427 21.97 -37.12 -11.11
N ARG A 428 22.58 -37.16 -9.92
CA ARG A 428 21.99 -37.81 -8.74
C ARG A 428 20.76 -37.06 -8.21
N LEU A 429 20.78 -35.73 -8.26
CA LEU A 429 19.63 -34.88 -7.90
C LEU A 429 18.47 -35.07 -8.88
N ILE A 430 18.74 -35.14 -10.19
CA ILE A 430 17.74 -35.46 -11.22
C ILE A 430 17.12 -36.83 -10.92
N GLN A 431 17.94 -37.82 -10.57
CA GLN A 431 17.45 -39.16 -10.25
C GLN A 431 16.52 -39.18 -9.03
N ILE A 432 16.87 -38.48 -7.94
CA ILE A 432 15.97 -38.31 -6.78
C ILE A 432 14.68 -37.61 -7.18
N TYR A 433 14.77 -36.57 -8.02
CA TYR A 433 13.60 -35.83 -8.48
C TYR A 433 12.65 -36.73 -9.30
N CYS A 434 13.19 -37.50 -10.25
CA CYS A 434 12.44 -38.47 -11.04
C CYS A 434 11.77 -39.54 -10.18
N ASP A 435 12.49 -40.09 -9.21
CA ASP A 435 11.95 -41.11 -8.30
C ASP A 435 10.81 -40.57 -7.42
N CYS A 436 10.77 -39.26 -7.15
CA CYS A 436 9.70 -38.63 -6.37
C CYS A 436 8.51 -38.21 -7.24
N THR A 437 8.73 -37.90 -8.53
CA THR A 437 7.71 -37.34 -9.45
C THR A 437 7.15 -38.34 -10.46
N ASN A 438 7.77 -39.51 -10.61
CA ASN A 438 7.56 -40.44 -11.73
C ASN A 438 7.78 -39.79 -13.12
N LEU A 439 8.49 -38.65 -13.18
CA LEU A 439 8.89 -38.05 -14.45
C LEU A 439 10.13 -38.77 -14.98
N ASP A 440 10.19 -38.94 -16.30
CA ASP A 440 11.36 -39.53 -16.97
C ASP A 440 12.58 -38.61 -16.78
N TYR A 441 13.76 -39.22 -16.57
CA TYR A 441 15.05 -38.53 -16.45
C TYR A 441 15.30 -37.53 -17.61
N SER A 442 14.78 -37.84 -18.80
CA SER A 442 14.91 -37.00 -19.99
C SER A 442 14.06 -35.73 -19.97
N HIS A 443 13.10 -35.60 -19.06
CA HIS A 443 12.21 -34.42 -18.95
C HIS A 443 12.69 -33.37 -17.95
N ILE A 444 13.81 -33.61 -17.25
CA ILE A 444 14.32 -32.72 -16.22
C ILE A 444 15.55 -31.96 -16.73
N ASP A 445 15.39 -30.65 -16.87
CA ASP A 445 16.47 -29.68 -17.09
C ASP A 445 16.92 -29.13 -15.72
N PRO A 446 18.18 -29.36 -15.30
CA PRO A 446 18.66 -28.92 -14.00
C PRO A 446 18.78 -27.40 -13.84
N LEU A 447 18.72 -26.63 -14.94
CA LEU A 447 18.69 -25.17 -14.94
C LEU A 447 17.27 -24.60 -14.93
N GLN A 448 16.27 -25.43 -15.23
CA GLN A 448 14.87 -25.02 -15.21
C GLN A 448 14.37 -24.98 -13.76
N SER A 449 13.49 -24.02 -13.49
CA SER A 449 12.89 -23.85 -12.16
C SER A 449 11.93 -24.99 -11.84
N LEU A 450 12.01 -25.49 -10.60
CA LEU A 450 11.26 -26.66 -10.14
C LEU A 450 9.73 -26.48 -10.18
N ASP A 451 9.22 -25.24 -10.17
CA ASP A 451 7.79 -24.93 -10.31
C ASP A 451 7.20 -25.35 -11.65
N GLN A 452 8.01 -25.31 -12.71
CA GLN A 452 7.56 -25.66 -14.05
C GLN A 452 7.30 -27.17 -14.19
N TYR A 453 7.75 -27.96 -13.22
CA TYR A 453 7.53 -29.40 -13.12
C TYR A 453 6.44 -29.77 -12.11
N GLY A 454 5.77 -28.79 -11.49
CA GLY A 454 4.67 -29.03 -10.56
C GLY A 454 5.09 -29.47 -9.16
N ILE A 455 6.22 -28.95 -8.64
CA ILE A 455 6.65 -29.22 -7.26
C ILE A 455 5.61 -28.73 -6.25
N ASP A 456 5.17 -29.62 -5.35
CA ASP A 456 4.28 -29.30 -4.24
C ASP A 456 4.92 -29.64 -2.88
N SER A 457 4.21 -29.32 -1.80
CA SER A 457 4.69 -29.52 -0.42
C SER A 457 5.04 -30.98 -0.11
N ILE A 458 4.30 -31.93 -0.67
CA ILE A 458 4.52 -33.37 -0.44
C ILE A 458 5.81 -33.81 -1.13
N LEU A 459 6.00 -33.36 -2.37
CA LEU A 459 7.22 -33.62 -3.13
C LEU A 459 8.46 -33.04 -2.43
N ILE A 460 8.34 -31.81 -1.90
CA ILE A 460 9.41 -31.15 -1.15
C ILE A 460 9.78 -31.96 0.11
N THR A 461 8.78 -32.39 0.90
CA THR A 461 9.01 -33.20 2.10
C THR A 461 9.71 -34.52 1.77
N ASN A 462 9.24 -35.23 0.74
CA ASN A 462 9.84 -36.50 0.31
C ASN A 462 11.28 -36.33 -0.18
N MET A 463 11.56 -35.26 -0.94
CA MET A 463 12.92 -34.96 -1.40
C MET A 463 13.84 -34.58 -0.23
N ASN A 464 13.39 -33.75 0.70
CA ASN A 464 14.15 -33.38 1.89
C ASN A 464 14.50 -34.59 2.76
N GLU A 465 13.57 -35.55 2.93
CA GLU A 465 13.84 -36.79 3.65
C GLU A 465 14.96 -37.60 2.98
N ARG A 466 14.88 -37.77 1.65
CA ARG A 466 15.94 -38.44 0.87
C ARG A 466 17.28 -37.73 0.96
N PHE A 467 17.32 -36.40 0.90
CA PHE A 467 18.55 -35.63 1.09
C PHE A 467 19.10 -35.81 2.50
N SER A 468 18.24 -35.89 3.52
CA SER A 468 18.67 -36.05 4.91
C SER A 468 19.38 -37.38 5.14
N HIS A 469 18.98 -38.45 4.44
CA HIS A 469 19.69 -39.74 4.48
C HIS A 469 21.11 -39.67 3.89
N ILE A 470 21.36 -38.74 2.97
CA ILE A 470 22.64 -38.61 2.27
C ILE A 470 23.57 -37.65 3.00
N PHE A 471 23.04 -36.50 3.43
CA PHE A 471 23.82 -35.38 3.95
C PHE A 471 23.68 -35.16 5.46
N GLY A 472 22.77 -35.88 6.13
CA GLY A 472 22.46 -35.70 7.55
C GLY A 472 21.36 -34.66 7.78
N ASP A 473 21.40 -33.99 8.93
CA ASP A 473 20.42 -32.95 9.30
C ASP A 473 20.50 -31.75 8.33
N LEU A 474 19.44 -31.55 7.53
CA LEU A 474 19.31 -30.48 6.54
C LEU A 474 18.10 -29.59 6.85
N PRO A 475 18.17 -28.28 6.55
CA PRO A 475 17.00 -27.40 6.63
C PRO A 475 15.86 -27.91 5.76
N LYS A 476 14.65 -28.00 6.31
CA LYS A 476 13.45 -28.39 5.53
C LYS A 476 13.04 -27.31 4.50
N THR A 477 13.59 -26.11 4.62
CA THR A 477 13.37 -24.98 3.71
C THR A 477 14.23 -25.03 2.44
N LEU A 478 15.10 -26.03 2.30
CA LEU A 478 16.15 -26.05 1.28
C LEU A 478 15.65 -25.85 -0.17
N LEU A 479 14.57 -26.53 -0.55
CA LEU A 479 13.98 -26.43 -1.90
C LEU A 479 13.20 -25.14 -2.16
N PHE A 480 13.02 -24.29 -1.14
CA PHE A 480 12.52 -22.93 -1.27
C PHE A 480 13.66 -21.91 -1.42
N GLU A 481 14.85 -22.25 -0.93
CA GLU A 481 16.06 -21.43 -1.03
C GLU A 481 16.74 -21.56 -2.40
N PHE A 482 16.65 -22.74 -3.01
CA PHE A 482 17.27 -23.08 -4.29
C PHE A 482 16.21 -23.57 -5.27
N GLN A 483 15.99 -22.80 -6.35
CA GLN A 483 14.87 -22.99 -7.28
C GLN A 483 15.17 -23.97 -8.41
N THR A 484 16.44 -24.35 -8.59
CA THR A 484 16.89 -25.26 -9.64
C THR A 484 17.79 -26.35 -9.04
N LEU A 485 17.87 -27.50 -9.71
CA LEU A 485 18.75 -28.59 -9.26
C LEU A 485 20.23 -28.20 -9.37
N ASP A 486 20.58 -27.30 -10.30
CA ASP A 486 21.94 -26.75 -10.43
C ASP A 486 22.34 -25.91 -9.20
N GLN A 487 21.46 -25.01 -8.74
CA GLN A 487 21.69 -24.21 -7.54
C GLN A 487 21.81 -25.09 -6.28
N LEU A 488 20.98 -26.14 -6.20
CA LEU A 488 21.03 -27.10 -5.11
C LEU A 488 22.33 -27.91 -5.12
N ALA A 489 22.84 -28.25 -6.30
CA ALA A 489 24.14 -28.90 -6.44
C ALA A 489 25.28 -28.00 -5.95
N ASP A 490 25.26 -26.70 -6.27
CA ASP A 490 26.24 -25.73 -5.77
C ASP A 490 26.22 -25.63 -4.25
N TYR A 491 25.03 -25.60 -3.65
CA TYR A 491 24.88 -25.61 -2.19
C TYR A 491 25.51 -26.86 -1.57
N PHE A 492 25.18 -28.05 -2.08
CA PHE A 492 25.72 -29.30 -1.53
C PHE A 492 27.22 -29.43 -1.73
N LEU A 493 27.78 -28.95 -2.85
CA LEU A 493 29.22 -28.92 -3.05
C LEU A 493 29.91 -27.97 -2.08
N THR A 494 29.31 -26.80 -1.83
CA THR A 494 29.90 -25.79 -0.95
C THR A 494 29.86 -26.22 0.53
N LYS A 495 28.76 -26.84 0.97
CA LYS A 495 28.55 -27.20 2.39
C LYS A 495 28.90 -28.65 2.73
N PHE A 496 28.83 -29.56 1.77
CA PHE A 496 28.90 -31.02 1.98
C PHE A 496 29.77 -31.72 0.91
N GLU A 497 30.88 -31.09 0.51
CA GLU A 497 31.78 -31.59 -0.55
C GLU A 497 32.18 -33.06 -0.36
N LYS A 498 32.57 -33.44 0.87
CA LYS A 498 32.99 -34.81 1.20
C LYS A 498 31.87 -35.83 1.03
N GLN A 499 30.65 -35.46 1.42
CA GLN A 499 29.46 -36.28 1.26
C GLN A 499 29.05 -36.38 -0.21
N CYS A 500 29.17 -35.29 -0.98
CA CYS A 500 28.95 -35.29 -2.44
C CYS A 500 29.89 -36.27 -3.14
N MET A 501 31.19 -36.24 -2.82
CA MET A 501 32.20 -37.16 -3.36
C MET A 501 31.85 -38.63 -3.08
N LYS A 502 31.37 -38.92 -1.86
CA LYS A 502 30.91 -40.26 -1.48
C LYS A 502 29.63 -40.66 -2.21
N TRP A 503 28.68 -39.73 -2.36
CA TRP A 503 27.38 -39.96 -2.99
C TRP A 503 27.50 -40.18 -4.51
N THR A 504 28.45 -39.50 -5.16
CA THR A 504 28.74 -39.64 -6.60
C THR A 504 29.80 -40.70 -6.91
N ASN A 505 30.34 -41.38 -5.89
CA ASN A 505 31.36 -42.43 -6.01
C ASN A 505 32.60 -41.96 -6.80
N THR A 506 33.01 -40.70 -6.61
CA THR A 506 34.10 -40.07 -7.34
C THR A 506 35.36 -40.00 -6.46
N LYS A 507 36.46 -40.64 -6.87
CA LYS A 507 37.78 -40.54 -6.20
C LYS A 507 38.50 -39.26 -6.66
N ALA A 508 39.10 -38.53 -5.73
CA ALA A 508 39.84 -37.29 -6.00
C ALA A 508 41.20 -37.56 -6.66
N GLU A 509 41.51 -36.83 -7.73
CA GLU A 509 42.87 -36.31 -7.94
C GLU A 509 42.95 -34.95 -7.23
N LEU A 510 43.91 -34.84 -6.30
CA LEU A 510 44.23 -33.63 -5.58
C LEU A 510 45.12 -32.75 -6.47
N GLU A 511 44.61 -31.60 -6.91
CA GLU A 511 45.45 -30.46 -7.27
C GLU A 511 45.27 -29.35 -6.23
N GLU A 512 46.33 -29.11 -5.46
CA GLU A 512 46.47 -27.92 -4.63
C GLU A 512 46.44 -26.67 -5.52
N ARG A 513 45.47 -25.79 -5.29
CA ARG A 513 45.58 -24.39 -5.67
C ARG A 513 45.39 -23.50 -4.45
N THR A 514 46.54 -22.99 -4.01
CA THR A 514 46.78 -21.85 -3.12
C THR A 514 45.71 -20.77 -3.18
N LEU A 515 45.12 -20.49 -2.01
CA LEU A 515 44.34 -19.28 -1.74
C LEU A 515 45.25 -18.06 -1.83
N LYS A 516 45.05 -17.21 -2.84
CA LYS A 516 45.48 -15.81 -2.78
C LYS A 516 44.35 -14.99 -2.18
N ASN A 517 44.66 -14.39 -1.03
CA ASN A 517 43.94 -13.23 -0.50
C ASN A 517 43.97 -12.11 -1.55
N ASP A 518 42.81 -11.55 -1.84
CA ASP A 518 42.67 -10.15 -2.24
C ASP A 518 41.42 -9.60 -1.53
N ASN A 519 41.65 -9.14 -0.29
CA ASN A 519 40.85 -8.10 0.31
C ASN A 519 41.26 -6.75 -0.30
N GLU A 520 40.29 -5.83 -0.32
CA GLU A 520 40.40 -4.39 -0.60
C GLU A 520 40.19 -3.94 -2.06
N ARG A 521 38.99 -3.39 -2.31
CA ARG A 521 38.82 -1.98 -2.70
C ARG A 521 37.36 -1.56 -2.59
N MET A 522 36.99 -1.00 -1.43
CA MET A 522 35.84 -0.11 -1.30
C MET A 522 36.23 1.06 -0.40
N ILE A 523 36.52 2.22 -0.99
CA ILE A 523 36.56 3.49 -0.25
C ILE A 523 35.86 4.60 -1.04
N LYS A 524 34.83 5.13 -0.35
CA LYS A 524 34.26 6.48 -0.34
C LYS A 524 33.71 7.09 -1.63
N GLN A 525 32.39 7.28 -1.60
CA GLN A 525 31.82 8.62 -1.78
C GLN A 525 30.98 8.97 -0.54
N LYS A 526 31.44 9.97 0.21
CA LYS A 526 30.71 10.64 1.30
C LYS A 526 30.48 12.09 0.87
N SER A 527 29.23 12.42 0.58
CA SER A 527 28.57 13.75 0.51
C SER A 527 27.17 13.44 -0.07
N ASP A 528 26.00 13.61 0.55
CA ASP A 528 25.49 14.60 1.50
C ASP A 528 24.44 13.96 2.45
N LYS A 529 24.85 12.97 3.24
CA LYS A 529 23.95 12.03 3.95
C LYS A 529 23.29 12.53 5.24
N LYS A 530 23.14 13.83 5.47
CA LYS A 530 22.64 14.34 6.77
C LYS A 530 21.12 14.21 6.98
N LYS A 531 20.31 13.90 5.96
CA LYS A 531 18.84 13.73 6.10
C LYS A 531 18.33 12.27 6.01
N GLU A 532 19.10 11.30 5.48
CA GLU A 532 18.56 9.94 5.20
C GLU A 532 18.36 9.04 6.44
N ASN A 533 18.93 9.40 7.60
CA ASN A 533 18.96 8.58 8.81
C ASN A 533 18.20 9.20 10.00
N GLU A 534 17.30 10.16 9.75
CA GLU A 534 16.50 10.76 10.80
C GLU A 534 15.44 9.77 11.33
N PRO A 535 15.37 9.50 12.65
CA PRO A 535 14.35 8.62 13.20
C PRO A 535 12.95 9.26 13.18
N ILE A 536 11.92 8.42 13.15
CA ILE A 536 10.51 8.86 13.18
C ILE A 536 9.90 8.50 14.54
N ALA A 537 9.33 9.48 15.23
CA ALA A 537 8.64 9.31 16.50
C ALA A 537 7.19 8.86 16.28
N ILE A 538 6.73 7.90 17.08
CA ILE A 538 5.32 7.55 17.23
C ILE A 538 4.76 8.41 18.36
N ILE A 539 3.94 9.40 18.02
CA ILE A 539 3.44 10.41 18.98
C ILE A 539 1.99 10.18 19.40
N GLY A 540 1.25 9.32 18.70
CA GLY A 540 -0.10 8.90 19.08
C GLY A 540 -0.42 7.52 18.52
N ILE A 541 -1.30 6.80 19.19
CA ILE A 541 -1.71 5.44 18.83
C ILE A 541 -3.14 5.17 19.29
N SER A 542 -3.96 4.56 18.43
CA SER A 542 -5.24 3.96 18.81
C SER A 542 -5.49 2.67 18.04
N GLY A 543 -6.35 1.81 18.58
CA GLY A 543 -6.78 0.60 17.90
C GLY A 543 -7.87 -0.17 18.64
N ARG A 544 -8.61 -0.97 17.86
CA ARG A 544 -9.65 -1.88 18.32
C ARG A 544 -9.34 -3.26 17.77
N TYR A 545 -9.34 -4.25 18.66
CA TYR A 545 -8.95 -5.62 18.36
C TYR A 545 -9.95 -6.60 18.98
N PRO A 546 -9.93 -7.89 18.61
CA PRO A 546 -10.87 -8.87 19.15
C PRO A 546 -10.84 -8.90 20.68
N LYS A 547 -12.03 -8.76 21.30
CA LYS A 547 -12.22 -8.62 22.75
C LYS A 547 -11.47 -7.45 23.41
N ALA A 548 -11.12 -6.42 22.64
CA ALA A 548 -10.46 -5.21 23.13
C ALA A 548 -10.97 -3.96 22.40
N LYS A 549 -11.83 -3.19 23.06
CA LYS A 549 -12.40 -1.97 22.47
C LYS A 549 -11.45 -0.77 22.47
N ASN A 550 -10.32 -0.88 23.17
CA ASN A 550 -9.29 0.13 23.30
C ASN A 550 -7.94 -0.51 23.68
N LEU A 551 -6.87 0.30 23.71
CA LEU A 551 -5.51 -0.17 24.01
C LEU A 551 -5.34 -0.73 25.41
N LYS A 552 -6.09 -0.23 26.41
CA LYS A 552 -6.04 -0.76 27.79
C LYS A 552 -6.53 -2.21 27.84
N GLU A 553 -7.67 -2.50 27.22
CA GLU A 553 -8.18 -3.88 27.12
C GLU A 553 -7.26 -4.76 26.28
N TYR A 554 -6.68 -4.23 25.20
CA TYR A 554 -5.72 -4.96 24.37
C TYR A 554 -4.46 -5.33 25.15
N TYR A 555 -3.86 -4.37 25.88
CA TYR A 555 -2.76 -4.61 26.80
C TYR A 555 -3.10 -5.71 27.81
N LYS A 556 -4.28 -5.64 28.45
CA LYS A 556 -4.69 -6.66 29.42
C LYS A 556 -4.89 -8.04 28.80
N ASN A 557 -5.39 -8.11 27.58
CA ASN A 557 -5.51 -9.40 26.87
C ASN A 557 -4.12 -9.97 26.54
N LEU A 558 -3.17 -9.14 26.10
CA LEU A 558 -1.79 -9.55 25.80
C LEU A 558 -1.01 -9.96 27.06
N GLU A 559 -1.08 -9.15 28.12
CA GLU A 559 -0.42 -9.41 29.41
C GLU A 559 -0.86 -10.75 30.00
N ASN A 560 -2.14 -11.10 29.87
CA ASN A 560 -2.70 -12.35 30.38
C ASN A 560 -2.61 -13.54 29.39
N GLY A 561 -1.98 -13.37 28.22
CA GLY A 561 -1.91 -14.43 27.19
C GLY A 561 -3.29 -14.91 26.73
N ARG A 562 -4.28 -14.01 26.60
CA ARG A 562 -5.66 -14.38 26.29
C ARG A 562 -5.83 -14.78 24.82
N ASN A 563 -6.56 -15.88 24.59
CA ASN A 563 -7.14 -16.21 23.29
C ASN A 563 -8.46 -15.44 23.08
N CYS A 564 -8.51 -14.61 22.04
CA CYS A 564 -9.65 -13.80 21.67
C CYS A 564 -10.44 -14.35 20.46
N ILE A 565 -10.11 -15.54 19.97
CA ILE A 565 -10.84 -16.21 18.89
C ILE A 565 -12.19 -16.73 19.39
N THR A 566 -13.25 -16.49 18.63
CA THR A 566 -14.60 -17.01 18.87
C THR A 566 -15.16 -17.65 17.62
N GLU A 567 -16.30 -18.33 17.75
CA GLU A 567 -17.09 -18.73 16.57
C GLU A 567 -17.64 -17.48 15.86
N ILE A 568 -17.98 -17.61 14.58
CA ILE A 568 -18.60 -16.51 13.81
C ILE A 568 -19.87 -16.05 14.54
N PRO A 569 -19.99 -14.76 14.89
CA PRO A 569 -21.18 -14.25 15.56
C PRO A 569 -22.43 -14.36 14.67
N ALA A 570 -23.57 -14.73 15.25
CA ALA A 570 -24.83 -14.91 14.52
C ALA A 570 -25.32 -13.62 13.83
N ASN A 571 -24.96 -12.44 14.36
CA ASN A 571 -25.27 -11.14 13.75
C ASN A 571 -24.34 -10.79 12.55
N ARG A 572 -23.47 -11.71 12.11
CA ARG A 572 -22.70 -11.58 10.86
C ARG A 572 -23.36 -12.39 9.75
N TRP A 573 -23.45 -13.71 9.93
CA TRP A 573 -24.18 -14.64 9.08
C TRP A 573 -24.39 -15.98 9.80
N SER A 574 -25.40 -16.73 9.36
CA SER A 574 -25.68 -18.07 9.88
C SER A 574 -24.59 -19.08 9.46
N LEU A 575 -24.29 -20.02 10.35
CA LEU A 575 -23.45 -21.18 10.02
C LEU A 575 -24.20 -22.23 9.21
N GLU A 576 -25.53 -22.19 9.22
CA GLU A 576 -26.37 -23.08 8.42
C GLU A 576 -26.14 -22.85 6.93
N ASN A 577 -26.02 -23.94 6.16
CA ASN A 577 -25.69 -23.92 4.72
C ASN A 577 -24.35 -23.24 4.37
N PHE A 578 -23.56 -22.82 5.35
CA PHE A 578 -22.24 -22.21 5.18
C PHE A 578 -21.11 -23.11 5.67
N TYR A 579 -21.24 -23.73 6.85
CA TYR A 579 -20.18 -24.53 7.47
C TYR A 579 -20.30 -26.02 7.14
N GLU A 580 -19.18 -26.66 6.83
CA GLU A 580 -19.06 -28.11 6.68
C GLU A 580 -17.73 -28.58 7.29
N ALA A 581 -17.81 -29.34 8.39
CA ALA A 581 -16.64 -29.73 9.19
C ALA A 581 -15.64 -30.61 8.42
N ASN A 582 -16.13 -31.44 7.49
CA ASN A 582 -15.25 -32.23 6.65
C ASN A 582 -14.70 -31.37 5.50
N LYS A 583 -13.38 -31.12 5.53
CA LYS A 583 -12.67 -30.28 4.56
C LYS A 583 -13.01 -30.65 3.10
N ASP A 584 -12.98 -31.93 2.74
CA ASP A 584 -13.24 -32.36 1.37
C ASP A 584 -14.69 -32.14 0.93
N LYS A 585 -15.65 -32.36 1.83
CA LYS A 585 -17.07 -32.04 1.58
C LYS A 585 -17.29 -30.54 1.45
N ALA A 586 -16.63 -29.73 2.29
CA ALA A 586 -16.75 -28.28 2.25
C ALA A 586 -16.29 -27.75 0.89
N LEU A 587 -15.11 -28.18 0.42
CA LEU A 587 -14.56 -27.81 -0.89
C LEU A 587 -15.48 -28.21 -2.05
N LYS A 588 -16.06 -29.43 -2.01
CA LYS A 588 -17.00 -29.91 -3.04
C LYS A 588 -18.31 -29.12 -3.07
N LYS A 589 -18.85 -28.76 -1.91
CA LYS A 589 -20.11 -28.00 -1.77
C LYS A 589 -19.92 -26.49 -1.91
N ARG A 590 -18.68 -25.99 -1.96
CA ARG A 590 -18.32 -24.56 -1.87
C ARG A 590 -18.75 -23.94 -0.54
N ASN A 591 -18.66 -24.72 0.52
CA ASN A 591 -18.85 -24.30 1.90
C ASN A 591 -17.51 -23.97 2.55
N SER A 592 -17.55 -23.28 3.69
CA SER A 592 -16.37 -23.07 4.53
C SER A 592 -16.19 -24.26 5.47
N TYR A 593 -14.95 -24.73 5.65
CA TYR A 593 -14.60 -25.62 6.77
C TYR A 593 -14.07 -24.84 7.98
N GLY A 594 -13.88 -23.52 7.85
CA GLY A 594 -13.58 -22.62 8.96
C GLY A 594 -14.84 -21.95 9.48
N LYS A 595 -14.98 -21.88 10.81
CA LYS A 595 -16.07 -21.16 11.49
C LYS A 595 -15.61 -20.30 12.67
N TRP A 596 -14.30 -20.13 12.81
CA TRP A 596 -13.65 -19.42 13.90
C TRP A 596 -13.01 -18.15 13.38
N GLY A 597 -13.01 -17.09 14.19
CA GLY A 597 -12.37 -15.83 13.86
C GLY A 597 -12.18 -14.94 15.08
N GLY A 598 -11.26 -13.98 14.99
CA GLY A 598 -11.19 -12.87 15.94
C GLY A 598 -12.10 -11.76 15.46
N PHE A 599 -13.23 -11.50 16.13
CA PHE A 599 -14.21 -10.50 15.67
C PHE A 599 -14.22 -9.26 16.56
N LEU A 600 -14.44 -8.09 15.94
CA LEU A 600 -14.74 -6.88 16.68
C LEU A 600 -16.17 -6.92 17.21
N ASP A 601 -16.33 -6.49 18.45
CA ASP A 601 -17.64 -6.14 19.01
C ASP A 601 -18.11 -4.82 18.36
N ASN A 602 -19.41 -4.70 18.07
CA ASN A 602 -20.02 -3.46 17.54
C ASN A 602 -19.36 -2.92 16.23
N HIS A 603 -18.91 -3.80 15.35
CA HIS A 603 -18.35 -3.45 14.04
C HIS A 603 -19.26 -2.55 13.19
N ASP A 604 -20.57 -2.67 13.41
CA ASP A 604 -21.68 -1.97 12.75
C ASP A 604 -22.06 -0.64 13.41
N CYS A 605 -21.44 -0.29 14.53
CA CYS A 605 -21.69 0.97 15.23
C CYS A 605 -20.86 2.13 14.66
N PHE A 606 -21.42 3.33 14.65
CA PHE A 606 -20.75 4.55 14.20
C PHE A 606 -21.46 5.80 14.76
N ASP A 607 -20.74 6.93 14.90
CA ASP A 607 -21.31 8.24 15.25
C ASP A 607 -21.28 9.19 14.04
N PRO A 608 -22.22 9.07 13.08
CA PRO A 608 -22.12 9.81 11.82
C PRO A 608 -22.35 11.31 11.99
N LEU A 609 -23.22 11.72 12.90
CA LEU A 609 -23.50 13.15 13.15
C LEU A 609 -22.31 13.85 13.79
N PHE A 610 -21.45 13.14 14.53
CA PHE A 610 -20.15 13.68 14.94
C PHE A 610 -19.33 14.16 13.75
N PHE A 611 -19.28 13.36 12.68
CA PHE A 611 -18.51 13.63 11.46
C PHE A 611 -19.27 14.41 10.38
N ASN A 612 -20.49 14.89 10.68
CA ASN A 612 -21.40 15.53 9.72
C ASN A 612 -21.75 14.63 8.52
N ILE A 613 -21.92 13.34 8.78
CA ILE A 613 -22.35 12.33 7.83
C ILE A 613 -23.82 12.03 8.12
N SER A 614 -24.64 11.91 7.07
CA SER A 614 -26.06 11.55 7.27
C SER A 614 -26.20 10.07 7.65
N PRO A 615 -27.20 9.69 8.47
CA PRO A 615 -27.51 8.29 8.75
C PRO A 615 -27.63 7.40 7.50
N LEU A 616 -28.25 7.92 6.43
CA LEU A 616 -28.40 7.21 5.16
C LEU A 616 -27.05 6.99 4.45
N GLU A 617 -26.14 7.97 4.52
CA GLU A 617 -24.77 7.78 4.01
C GLU A 617 -24.02 6.73 4.84
N ALA A 618 -24.15 6.77 6.16
CA ALA A 618 -23.48 5.85 7.08
C ALA A 618 -23.85 4.37 6.86
N ILE A 619 -25.13 4.08 6.54
CA ILE A 619 -25.56 2.72 6.16
C ILE A 619 -24.85 2.26 4.87
N ASN A 620 -24.61 3.15 3.92
CA ASN A 620 -23.96 2.80 2.65
C ASN A 620 -22.43 2.75 2.73
N MET A 621 -21.83 3.33 3.76
CA MET A 621 -20.39 3.27 4.02
C MET A 621 -19.99 1.88 4.49
N ASP A 622 -18.91 1.33 3.94
CA ASP A 622 -18.25 0.14 4.49
C ASP A 622 -17.90 0.39 5.97
N PRO A 623 -18.25 -0.52 6.90
CA PRO A 623 -17.77 -0.47 8.28
C PRO A 623 -16.26 -0.25 8.42
N GLN A 624 -15.43 -0.72 7.48
CA GLN A 624 -13.99 -0.48 7.48
C GLN A 624 -13.65 1.03 7.40
N GLU A 625 -14.38 1.78 6.57
CA GLU A 625 -14.24 3.24 6.45
C GLU A 625 -14.66 3.95 7.76
N ARG A 626 -15.77 3.51 8.35
CA ARG A 626 -16.31 4.05 9.61
C ARG A 626 -15.34 3.86 10.78
N GLN A 627 -14.89 2.62 10.98
CA GLN A 627 -13.98 2.26 12.07
C GLN A 627 -12.63 2.97 11.94
N PHE A 628 -12.08 3.08 10.73
CA PHE A 628 -10.80 3.77 10.53
C PHE A 628 -10.91 5.28 10.79
N LEU A 629 -12.03 5.92 10.42
CA LEU A 629 -12.25 7.34 10.68
C LEU A 629 -12.28 7.66 12.19
N GLU A 630 -13.01 6.86 12.99
CA GLU A 630 -13.04 7.01 14.44
C GLU A 630 -11.65 6.79 15.06
N VAL A 631 -10.93 5.75 14.64
CA VAL A 631 -9.59 5.43 15.16
C VAL A 631 -8.58 6.51 14.80
N CYS A 632 -8.65 7.13 13.62
CA CYS A 632 -7.80 8.29 13.29
C CYS A 632 -8.10 9.50 14.18
N TRP A 633 -9.38 9.76 14.50
CA TRP A 633 -9.74 10.80 15.47
C TRP A 633 -9.19 10.51 16.86
N GLU A 634 -9.36 9.29 17.36
CA GLU A 634 -8.82 8.85 18.65
C GLU A 634 -7.30 8.98 18.69
N THR A 635 -6.61 8.58 17.62
CA THR A 635 -5.15 8.67 17.49
C THR A 635 -4.67 10.13 17.53
N LEU A 636 -5.43 11.06 16.96
CA LEU A 636 -5.14 12.49 17.02
C LEU A 636 -5.27 13.04 18.44
N GLU A 637 -6.34 12.68 19.14
CA GLU A 637 -6.56 13.08 20.53
C GLU A 637 -5.54 12.42 21.48
N ASP A 638 -5.17 11.16 21.25
CA ASP A 638 -4.11 10.47 22.01
C ASP A 638 -2.77 11.21 21.89
N ALA A 639 -2.44 11.70 20.68
CA ALA A 639 -1.24 12.53 20.46
C ALA A 639 -1.32 13.93 21.09
N GLY A 640 -2.49 14.35 21.59
CA GLY A 640 -2.69 15.68 22.17
C GLY A 640 -2.74 16.80 21.11
N TYR A 641 -3.23 16.50 19.90
CA TYR A 641 -3.48 17.48 18.85
C TYR A 641 -4.98 17.65 18.57
N SER A 642 -5.36 18.82 18.06
CA SER A 642 -6.71 19.11 17.59
C SER A 642 -6.74 19.28 16.06
N PRO A 643 -7.88 19.02 15.38
CA PRO A 643 -8.00 19.29 13.94
C PRO A 643 -7.66 20.75 13.58
N GLU A 644 -8.02 21.69 14.45
CA GLU A 644 -7.71 23.12 14.27
C GLU A 644 -6.20 23.39 14.31
N GLU A 645 -5.43 22.70 15.16
CA GLU A 645 -3.96 22.82 15.20
C GLU A 645 -3.32 22.24 13.93
N LEU A 646 -3.84 21.15 13.35
CA LEU A 646 -3.35 20.60 12.07
C LEU A 646 -3.44 21.62 10.93
N VAL A 647 -4.53 22.39 10.89
CA VAL A 647 -4.74 23.44 9.89
C VAL A 647 -3.83 24.64 10.18
N ASN A 648 -3.85 25.16 11.40
CA ASN A 648 -3.20 26.45 11.71
C ASN A 648 -1.68 26.36 11.84
N LYS A 649 -1.17 25.25 12.38
CA LYS A 649 0.27 25.08 12.66
C LYS A 649 1.01 24.39 11.53
N PHE A 650 0.37 23.43 10.86
CA PHE A 650 1.01 22.59 9.85
C PHE A 650 0.50 22.87 8.43
N ASP A 651 -0.33 23.90 8.24
CA ASP A 651 -0.94 24.24 6.95
C ASP A 651 -1.60 23.03 6.25
N ARG A 652 -2.23 22.17 7.06
CA ARG A 652 -2.87 20.92 6.60
C ARG A 652 -1.89 19.88 6.03
N ASP A 653 -0.58 20.07 6.14
CA ASP A 653 0.46 19.20 5.57
C ASP A 653 0.65 17.89 6.37
N VAL A 654 -0.42 17.09 6.37
CA VAL A 654 -0.55 15.82 7.08
C VAL A 654 -0.94 14.74 6.08
N GLY A 655 -0.14 13.67 5.99
CA GLY A 655 -0.41 12.53 5.12
C GLY A 655 -1.30 11.46 5.78
N VAL A 656 -1.99 10.65 4.98
CA VAL A 656 -2.84 9.53 5.41
C VAL A 656 -2.53 8.28 4.58
N PHE A 657 -2.03 7.25 5.25
CA PHE A 657 -1.62 5.97 4.65
C PHE A 657 -2.33 4.82 5.35
N VAL A 658 -3.24 4.13 4.66
CA VAL A 658 -4.06 3.08 5.27
C VAL A 658 -3.89 1.74 4.54
N GLY A 659 -3.54 0.71 5.29
CA GLY A 659 -3.59 -0.67 4.82
C GLY A 659 -5.02 -1.20 4.78
N ILE A 660 -5.49 -1.62 3.61
CA ILE A 660 -6.79 -2.27 3.43
C ILE A 660 -6.69 -3.30 2.29
N THR A 661 -7.39 -4.43 2.41
CA THR A 661 -7.38 -5.49 1.39
C THR A 661 -8.73 -6.20 1.23
N LYS A 662 -9.61 -6.13 2.25
CA LYS A 662 -10.89 -6.84 2.22
C LYS A 662 -12.00 -6.06 1.54
N THR A 663 -12.75 -6.78 0.73
CA THR A 663 -14.03 -6.35 0.14
C THR A 663 -15.14 -7.30 0.60
N GLY A 664 -16.38 -7.01 0.21
CA GLY A 664 -17.50 -7.90 0.46
C GLY A 664 -18.76 -7.19 0.92
N TYR A 665 -18.66 -5.98 1.48
CA TYR A 665 -19.83 -5.22 1.89
C TYR A 665 -20.75 -4.91 0.70
N GLU A 666 -20.16 -4.63 -0.46
CA GLU A 666 -20.87 -4.40 -1.72
C GLU A 666 -21.60 -5.63 -2.28
N LEU A 667 -21.27 -6.84 -1.80
CA LEU A 667 -21.89 -8.09 -2.25
C LEU A 667 -23.34 -8.26 -1.77
N TYR A 668 -23.76 -7.51 -0.74
CA TYR A 668 -25.17 -7.45 -0.32
C TYR A 668 -26.06 -6.62 -1.25
N GLY A 669 -25.47 -5.71 -2.04
CA GLY A 669 -26.20 -4.84 -2.96
C GLY A 669 -27.13 -5.61 -3.91
N PRO A 670 -26.63 -6.61 -4.67
CA PRO A 670 -27.43 -7.39 -5.60
C PRO A 670 -28.76 -7.92 -5.06
N ASP A 671 -28.78 -8.44 -3.84
CA ASP A 671 -30.00 -8.99 -3.24
C ASP A 671 -30.94 -7.90 -2.75
N LEU A 672 -30.41 -6.85 -2.11
CA LEU A 672 -31.16 -5.66 -1.71
C LEU A 672 -31.90 -5.02 -2.90
N TRP A 673 -31.24 -4.89 -4.06
CA TRP A 673 -31.86 -4.27 -5.23
C TRP A 673 -32.92 -5.16 -5.86
N ARG A 674 -32.76 -6.49 -5.83
CA ARG A 674 -33.79 -7.44 -6.28
C ARG A 674 -35.05 -7.36 -5.41
N SER A 675 -34.90 -7.03 -4.13
CA SER A 675 -36.02 -6.79 -3.22
C SER A 675 -36.56 -5.35 -3.25
N GLY A 676 -36.09 -4.51 -4.18
CA GLY A 676 -36.57 -3.13 -4.37
C GLY A 676 -35.93 -2.08 -3.45
N GLU A 677 -34.94 -2.45 -2.63
CA GLU A 677 -34.27 -1.52 -1.73
C GLU A 677 -33.43 -0.50 -2.48
N THR A 678 -33.34 0.71 -1.92
CA THR A 678 -32.60 1.82 -2.54
C THR A 678 -31.20 2.04 -1.98
N LEU A 679 -30.77 1.21 -1.00
CA LEU A 679 -29.43 1.24 -0.41
C LEU A 679 -28.36 0.75 -1.39
N HIS A 680 -27.15 1.29 -1.30
CA HIS A 680 -25.97 0.99 -2.13
C HIS A 680 -24.76 0.77 -1.23
N PRO A 681 -24.62 -0.39 -0.57
CA PRO A 681 -23.41 -0.69 0.19
C PRO A 681 -22.19 -0.67 -0.74
N ARG A 682 -21.11 -0.01 -0.32
CA ARG A 682 -19.92 0.16 -1.16
C ARG A 682 -18.63 0.04 -0.37
N THR A 683 -17.68 -0.68 -0.97
CA THR A 683 -16.28 -0.71 -0.55
C THR A 683 -15.45 0.11 -1.53
N SER A 684 -14.79 1.17 -1.04
CA SER A 684 -13.86 1.98 -1.81
C SER A 684 -12.60 2.17 -0.99
N PHE A 685 -11.50 1.52 -1.36
CA PHE A 685 -10.24 1.63 -0.63
C PHE A 685 -9.76 3.08 -0.55
N GLY A 686 -9.91 3.83 -1.65
CA GLY A 686 -9.60 5.26 -1.69
C GLY A 686 -10.41 6.07 -0.68
N SER A 687 -11.69 5.75 -0.50
CA SER A 687 -12.56 6.45 0.44
C SER A 687 -12.13 6.28 1.90
N VAL A 688 -11.55 5.13 2.28
CA VAL A 688 -11.03 4.92 3.64
C VAL A 688 -9.96 5.95 4.01
N ALA A 689 -9.05 6.26 3.10
CA ALA A 689 -8.04 7.31 3.30
C ALA A 689 -8.66 8.72 3.14
N ASN A 690 -9.36 8.94 2.02
CA ASN A 690 -9.85 10.27 1.63
C ASN A 690 -10.87 10.82 2.63
N ARG A 691 -11.67 9.97 3.28
CA ARG A 691 -12.64 10.42 4.29
C ARG A 691 -11.94 11.06 5.50
N VAL A 692 -10.81 10.50 5.92
CA VAL A 692 -10.00 11.06 7.01
C VAL A 692 -9.49 12.44 6.63
N SER A 693 -8.85 12.57 5.45
CA SER A 693 -8.35 13.84 4.95
C SER A 693 -9.46 14.88 4.73
N TYR A 694 -10.63 14.46 4.25
CA TYR A 694 -11.78 15.34 4.08
C TYR A 694 -12.32 15.85 5.41
N VAL A 695 -12.54 14.96 6.38
CA VAL A 695 -13.12 15.29 7.69
C VAL A 695 -12.17 16.15 8.52
N LEU A 696 -10.87 15.81 8.53
CA LEU A 696 -9.83 16.53 9.28
C LEU A 696 -9.24 17.71 8.51
N ASN A 697 -9.67 17.94 7.27
CA ASN A 697 -9.18 19.01 6.37
C ASN A 697 -7.66 18.95 6.12
N LEU A 698 -7.16 17.80 5.67
CA LEU A 698 -5.74 17.54 5.40
C LEU A 698 -5.40 17.65 3.92
N GLY A 699 -4.23 18.24 3.61
CA GLY A 699 -3.72 18.51 2.27
C GLY A 699 -2.55 17.61 1.82
N GLY A 700 -1.96 16.82 2.73
CA GLY A 700 -0.82 15.97 2.44
C GLY A 700 -1.15 14.73 1.57
N PRO A 701 -0.15 13.87 1.29
CA PRO A 701 -0.34 12.64 0.52
C PRO A 701 -1.39 11.72 1.15
N CYS A 702 -2.34 11.23 0.36
CA CYS A 702 -3.49 10.46 0.85
C CYS A 702 -3.74 9.25 -0.05
N MET A 703 -3.46 8.04 0.44
CA MET A 703 -3.64 6.83 -0.36
C MET A 703 -3.89 5.56 0.46
N PRO A 704 -4.76 4.66 -0.05
CA PRO A 704 -4.83 3.29 0.44
C PRO A 704 -3.65 2.46 -0.09
N ILE A 705 -3.26 1.45 0.68
CA ILE A 705 -2.18 0.52 0.33
C ILE A 705 -2.72 -0.89 0.45
N ASP A 706 -2.69 -1.63 -0.66
CA ASP A 706 -3.01 -3.06 -0.70
C ASP A 706 -1.79 -3.86 -1.12
N THR A 707 -1.15 -4.46 -0.12
CA THR A 707 -0.11 -5.48 -0.27
C THR A 707 -0.51 -6.74 0.50
N MET A 708 -1.82 -7.05 0.47
CA MET A 708 -2.46 -8.14 1.19
C MET A 708 -2.17 -8.11 2.70
N CYS A 709 -1.56 -9.15 3.25
CA CYS A 709 -1.28 -9.27 4.69
C CYS A 709 -0.21 -8.28 5.20
N SER A 710 0.55 -7.64 4.30
CA SER A 710 1.59 -6.67 4.67
C SER A 710 1.11 -5.21 4.58
N SER A 711 -0.14 -4.95 4.20
CA SER A 711 -0.68 -3.62 3.88
C SER A 711 -0.39 -2.55 4.93
N SER A 712 -0.75 -2.75 6.19
CA SER A 712 -0.52 -1.74 7.24
C SER A 712 0.96 -1.48 7.55
N LEU A 713 1.83 -2.49 7.45
CA LEU A 713 3.26 -2.31 7.69
C LEU A 713 3.94 -1.60 6.50
N THR A 714 3.47 -1.87 5.28
CA THR A 714 3.82 -1.09 4.09
C THR A 714 3.32 0.35 4.20
N ALA A 715 2.13 0.58 4.77
CA ALA A 715 1.62 1.94 5.02
C ALA A 715 2.48 2.73 5.99
N ILE A 716 2.98 2.10 7.06
CA ILE A 716 3.96 2.70 7.97
C ILE A 716 5.27 3.01 7.25
N HIS A 717 5.75 2.10 6.39
CA HIS A 717 6.95 2.35 5.58
C HIS A 717 6.77 3.57 4.68
N GLU A 718 5.67 3.65 3.93
CA GLU A 718 5.38 4.77 3.03
C GLU A 718 5.25 6.08 3.81
N ALA A 719 4.54 6.10 4.94
CA ALA A 719 4.44 7.29 5.79
C ALA A 719 5.81 7.80 6.25
N CYS A 720 6.69 6.90 6.72
CA CYS A 720 8.05 7.25 7.09
C CYS A 720 8.84 7.83 5.90
N GLU A 721 8.75 7.20 4.73
CA GLU A 721 9.47 7.67 3.54
C GLU A 721 8.94 9.02 3.01
N HIS A 722 7.66 9.35 3.20
CA HIS A 722 7.12 10.69 2.86
C HIS A 722 7.59 11.76 3.86
N LEU A 723 7.60 11.47 5.16
CA LEU A 723 8.15 12.37 6.20
C LEU A 723 9.64 12.67 5.98
N LEU A 724 10.44 11.66 5.63
CA LEU A 724 11.88 11.79 5.36
C LEU A 724 12.19 12.55 4.06
N ARG A 725 11.21 12.66 3.15
CA ARG A 725 11.33 13.44 1.91
C ARG A 725 10.82 14.87 2.07
N ASP A 726 10.39 15.26 3.27
CA ASP A 726 9.71 16.53 3.52
C ASP A 726 8.44 16.71 2.65
N GLU A 727 7.82 15.61 2.21
CA GLU A 727 6.56 15.61 1.43
C GLU A 727 5.31 15.72 2.34
N CYS A 728 5.50 15.58 3.65
CA CYS A 728 4.57 16.02 4.69
C CYS A 728 5.28 16.31 6.01
N LYS A 729 4.62 17.03 6.94
CA LYS A 729 5.14 17.29 8.31
C LYS A 729 4.72 16.25 9.34
N MET A 730 3.59 15.61 9.11
CA MET A 730 3.00 14.60 9.99
C MET A 730 2.28 13.55 9.15
N ALA A 731 2.12 12.34 9.66
CA ALA A 731 1.40 11.30 8.92
C ALA A 731 0.61 10.36 9.83
N PHE A 732 -0.64 10.08 9.45
CA PHE A 732 -1.37 8.91 9.93
C PHE A 732 -0.92 7.69 9.14
N ALA A 733 -0.58 6.61 9.85
CA ALA A 733 -0.30 5.32 9.25
C ALA A 733 -1.04 4.21 10.01
N GLY A 734 -1.63 3.25 9.31
CA GLY A 734 -2.40 2.22 9.98
C GLY A 734 -2.99 1.18 9.04
N GLY A 735 -4.04 0.50 9.50
CA GLY A 735 -4.83 -0.39 8.65
C GLY A 735 -6.10 -0.87 9.31
N VAL A 736 -7.00 -1.39 8.47
CA VAL A 736 -8.31 -1.92 8.86
C VAL A 736 -8.58 -3.22 8.12
N ASN A 737 -9.21 -4.17 8.82
CA ASN A 737 -9.63 -5.46 8.26
C ASN A 737 -10.91 -5.93 8.94
N LEU A 738 -11.99 -6.10 8.17
CA LEU A 738 -13.25 -6.68 8.65
C LEU A 738 -13.76 -7.75 7.66
N TYR A 739 -14.41 -8.79 8.18
CA TYR A 739 -15.11 -9.79 7.36
C TYR A 739 -16.58 -9.42 7.27
N MET A 740 -16.93 -8.70 6.21
CA MET A 740 -18.30 -8.22 6.04
C MET A 740 -19.22 -9.22 5.33
N HIS A 741 -18.71 -10.24 4.64
CA HIS A 741 -19.54 -11.19 3.88
C HIS A 741 -18.97 -12.63 3.95
N PRO A 742 -19.82 -13.68 4.04
CA PRO A 742 -19.39 -15.08 4.19
C PRO A 742 -18.50 -15.61 3.06
N SER A 743 -18.60 -15.04 1.86
CA SER A 743 -17.76 -15.43 0.71
C SER A 743 -16.27 -15.38 1.02
N ASN A 744 -15.83 -14.48 1.89
CA ASN A 744 -14.44 -14.37 2.31
C ASN A 744 -13.92 -15.67 2.96
N PHE A 745 -14.72 -16.28 3.83
CA PHE A 745 -14.35 -17.54 4.49
C PHE A 745 -14.43 -18.73 3.52
N VAL A 746 -15.39 -18.72 2.60
CA VAL A 746 -15.49 -19.74 1.54
C VAL A 746 -14.26 -19.68 0.61
N GLU A 747 -13.83 -18.48 0.22
CA GLU A 747 -12.65 -18.27 -0.60
C GLU A 747 -11.38 -18.75 0.11
N LEU A 748 -11.15 -18.32 1.35
CA LEU A 748 -10.01 -18.77 2.15
C LEU A 748 -10.01 -20.28 2.39
N SER A 749 -11.20 -20.88 2.56
CA SER A 749 -11.36 -22.34 2.61
C SER A 749 -10.97 -22.98 1.28
N SER A 750 -11.41 -22.43 0.14
CA SER A 750 -11.09 -22.94 -1.20
C SER A 750 -9.58 -22.93 -1.49
N LEU A 751 -8.88 -21.93 -0.94
CA LEU A 751 -7.41 -21.80 -0.99
C LEU A 751 -6.70 -22.65 0.06
N GLN A 752 -7.45 -23.36 0.90
CA GLN A 752 -6.95 -24.21 1.99
C GLN A 752 -6.05 -23.47 3.01
N MET A 753 -6.31 -22.18 3.23
CA MET A 753 -5.49 -21.33 4.11
C MET A 753 -5.90 -21.38 5.58
N LEU A 754 -7.10 -21.88 5.89
CA LEU A 754 -7.65 -21.85 7.25
C LEU A 754 -7.17 -23.04 8.09
N SER A 755 -6.90 -22.78 9.37
CA SER A 755 -6.69 -23.84 10.37
C SER A 755 -7.98 -24.64 10.58
N THR A 756 -7.85 -25.96 10.69
CA THR A 756 -9.00 -26.86 10.94
C THR A 756 -9.45 -26.89 12.40
N ASP A 757 -8.60 -26.44 13.32
CA ASP A 757 -8.87 -26.40 14.76
C ASP A 757 -9.06 -24.98 15.32
N GLY A 758 -9.14 -23.98 14.43
CA GLY A 758 -9.45 -22.61 14.80
C GLY A 758 -8.36 -21.93 15.61
N LYS A 759 -7.07 -22.24 15.35
CA LYS A 759 -5.92 -21.63 16.04
C LYS A 759 -4.80 -21.25 15.07
N CYS A 760 -4.22 -20.06 15.25
CA CYS A 760 -2.93 -19.71 14.67
C CYS A 760 -1.82 -20.27 15.58
N LYS A 761 -1.24 -21.42 15.24
CA LYS A 761 -0.17 -22.06 16.05
C LYS A 761 1.22 -21.58 15.64
N SER A 762 1.47 -20.29 15.75
CA SER A 762 2.72 -19.66 15.32
C SER A 762 3.91 -20.33 16.00
N PHE A 763 4.77 -20.98 15.21
CA PHE A 763 5.95 -21.75 15.63
C PHE A 763 5.67 -22.99 16.48
N GLY A 764 4.40 -23.35 16.67
CA GLY A 764 3.98 -24.55 17.39
C GLY A 764 3.87 -25.77 16.50
N GLU A 765 3.98 -26.95 17.10
CA GLU A 765 3.75 -28.22 16.43
C GLU A 765 2.30 -28.31 15.88
N GLY A 766 2.15 -28.88 14.68
CA GLY A 766 0.83 -29.06 14.06
C GLY A 766 0.15 -27.77 13.56
N GLY A 767 0.94 -26.72 13.26
CA GLY A 767 0.46 -25.54 12.53
C GLY A 767 -0.03 -25.92 11.13
N ASN A 768 -1.30 -25.66 10.82
CA ASN A 768 -1.99 -26.19 9.63
C ASN A 768 -2.80 -25.14 8.86
N GLY A 769 -2.56 -23.85 9.14
CA GLY A 769 -3.33 -22.74 8.59
C GLY A 769 -3.51 -21.64 9.63
N PHE A 770 -4.11 -20.53 9.23
CA PHE A 770 -4.41 -19.42 10.13
C PHE A 770 -5.91 -19.31 10.43
N VAL A 771 -6.24 -18.50 11.43
CA VAL A 771 -7.62 -18.12 11.75
C VAL A 771 -7.84 -16.68 11.31
N PRO A 772 -8.88 -16.36 10.54
CA PRO A 772 -9.16 -14.99 10.13
C PRO A 772 -9.40 -14.08 11.35
N GLY A 773 -8.95 -12.85 11.32
CA GLY A 773 -9.19 -11.89 12.40
C GLY A 773 -9.47 -10.48 11.91
N GLU A 774 -10.18 -9.73 12.75
CA GLU A 774 -10.62 -8.37 12.49
C GLU A 774 -9.87 -7.39 13.37
N GLY A 775 -9.70 -6.17 12.87
CA GLY A 775 -9.14 -5.11 13.67
C GLY A 775 -8.88 -3.85 12.89
N VAL A 776 -8.69 -2.78 13.64
CA VAL A 776 -8.33 -1.46 13.13
C VAL A 776 -7.30 -0.84 14.06
N GLY A 777 -6.32 -0.16 13.49
CA GLY A 777 -5.33 0.60 14.25
C GLY A 777 -4.72 1.71 13.43
N ALA A 778 -4.28 2.77 14.10
CA ALA A 778 -3.53 3.87 13.51
C ALA A 778 -2.47 4.40 14.49
N ILE A 779 -1.40 4.94 13.94
CA ILE A 779 -0.37 5.71 14.62
C ILE A 779 -0.20 7.07 13.95
N LEU A 780 0.13 8.08 14.75
CA LEU A 780 0.53 9.40 14.28
C LEU A 780 2.04 9.55 14.36
N LEU A 781 2.64 9.93 13.23
CA LEU A 781 4.09 9.95 13.02
C LEU A 781 4.60 11.37 12.77
N LYS A 782 5.75 11.69 13.37
CA LYS A 782 6.54 12.89 13.08
C LYS A 782 8.02 12.54 13.01
N ARG A 783 8.83 13.38 12.35
CA ARG A 783 10.28 13.33 12.54
C ARG A 783 10.62 13.54 14.01
N LEU A 784 11.60 12.80 14.53
CA LEU A 784 11.94 12.85 15.94
C LEU A 784 12.35 14.26 16.38
N SER A 785 13.06 15.03 15.55
CA SER A 785 13.40 16.43 15.87
C SER A 785 12.15 17.28 16.10
N ASP A 786 11.16 17.14 15.22
CA ASP A 786 9.93 17.93 15.25
C ASP A 786 9.05 17.53 16.43
N ALA A 787 9.07 16.25 16.83
CA ALA A 787 8.37 15.77 18.01
C ALA A 787 9.00 16.32 19.31
N LEU A 788 10.33 16.37 19.37
CA LEU A 788 11.06 16.95 20.50
C LEU A 788 10.87 18.46 20.60
N GLU A 789 10.89 19.17 19.47
CA GLU A 789 10.65 20.62 19.40
C GLU A 789 9.24 20.97 19.90
N ASP A 790 8.25 20.15 19.53
CA ASP A 790 6.86 20.35 19.91
C ASP A 790 6.49 19.87 21.33
N ASN A 791 7.44 19.26 22.06
CA ASN A 791 7.21 18.62 23.35
C ASN A 791 6.09 17.56 23.31
N ASP A 792 6.09 16.74 22.25
CA ASP A 792 5.13 15.65 22.09
C ASP A 792 5.43 14.49 23.03
N HIS A 793 4.39 13.75 23.41
CA HIS A 793 4.54 12.42 23.98
C HIS A 793 5.10 11.47 22.92
N ILE A 794 6.03 10.58 23.28
CA ILE A 794 6.65 9.64 22.34
C ILE A 794 6.53 8.23 22.91
N TYR A 795 5.78 7.37 22.22
CA TYR A 795 5.60 5.96 22.56
C TYR A 795 6.82 5.11 22.19
N GLY A 796 7.49 5.46 21.10
CA GLY A 796 8.63 4.74 20.57
C GLY A 796 9.17 5.41 19.31
N VAL A 797 10.36 4.98 18.88
CA VAL A 797 11.07 5.59 17.76
C VAL A 797 11.32 4.55 16.68
N ILE A 798 10.75 4.76 15.48
CA ILE A 798 11.04 3.96 14.30
C ILE A 798 12.43 4.33 13.79
N LYS A 799 13.37 3.38 13.86
CA LYS A 799 14.77 3.56 13.45
C LYS A 799 15.01 3.20 12.00
N GLY A 800 14.27 2.23 11.49
CA GLY A 800 14.45 1.76 10.12
C GLY A 800 13.24 0.98 9.61
N THR A 801 12.92 1.18 8.33
CA THR A 801 11.83 0.47 7.65
C THR A 801 12.30 0.00 6.28
N SER A 802 11.78 -1.14 5.83
CA SER A 802 12.07 -1.67 4.50
C SER A 802 10.90 -2.46 3.94
N ILE A 803 10.78 -2.45 2.61
CA ILE A 803 9.89 -3.32 1.84
C ILE A 803 10.64 -3.95 0.66
N ASN A 804 10.20 -5.14 0.24
CA ASN A 804 10.62 -5.79 -1.01
C ASN A 804 9.55 -6.79 -1.52
N HIS A 805 9.88 -7.59 -2.53
CA HIS A 805 9.03 -8.68 -3.03
C HIS A 805 9.82 -9.99 -3.05
N GLY A 806 9.14 -11.11 -2.87
CA GLY A 806 9.72 -12.46 -2.92
C GLY A 806 10.31 -12.88 -4.28
N GLY A 807 10.17 -12.05 -5.32
CA GLY A 807 10.51 -12.39 -6.69
C GLY A 807 9.69 -13.55 -7.25
N LYS A 808 10.27 -14.29 -8.19
CA LYS A 808 9.73 -15.56 -8.67
C LYS A 808 10.01 -16.64 -7.62
N THR A 809 9.00 -17.39 -7.20
CA THR A 809 9.11 -18.53 -6.27
C THR A 809 8.39 -19.76 -6.84
N ASN A 810 8.38 -20.87 -6.09
CA ASN A 810 7.80 -22.14 -6.55
C ASN A 810 6.28 -22.13 -6.73
N GLY A 811 5.60 -21.10 -6.23
CA GLY A 811 4.17 -20.88 -6.41
C GLY A 811 3.85 -19.44 -6.03
N TYR A 812 2.75 -18.90 -6.56
CA TYR A 812 2.41 -17.49 -6.36
C TYR A 812 2.37 -17.08 -4.87
N THR A 813 1.89 -17.98 -4.01
CA THR A 813 1.73 -17.75 -2.57
C THR A 813 2.90 -18.25 -1.71
N VAL A 814 3.98 -18.72 -2.33
CA VAL A 814 5.12 -19.33 -1.63
C VAL A 814 6.14 -18.24 -1.24
N PRO A 815 6.45 -18.06 0.06
CA PRO A 815 7.40 -17.04 0.51
C PRO A 815 8.86 -17.40 0.15
N SER A 816 9.73 -16.38 0.16
CA SER A 816 11.17 -16.52 -0.12
C SER A 816 12.01 -16.16 1.11
N PRO A 817 12.71 -17.11 1.76
CA PRO A 817 13.55 -16.83 2.92
C PRO A 817 14.71 -15.89 2.57
N ASN A 818 15.23 -15.95 1.34
CA ASN A 818 16.29 -15.07 0.86
C ASN A 818 15.80 -13.61 0.78
N ALA A 819 14.61 -13.40 0.22
CA ALA A 819 14.02 -12.06 0.15
C ALA A 819 13.72 -11.51 1.55
N GLN A 820 13.22 -12.35 2.47
CA GLN A 820 12.99 -11.95 3.87
C GLN A 820 14.31 -11.61 4.59
N ALA A 821 15.40 -12.34 4.34
CA ALA A 821 16.69 -12.04 4.92
C ALA A 821 17.23 -10.67 4.45
N ASP A 822 17.14 -10.39 3.15
CA ASP A 822 17.58 -9.12 2.56
C ASP A 822 16.72 -7.94 3.01
N LEU A 823 15.43 -8.17 3.23
CA LEU A 823 14.50 -7.20 3.82
C LEU A 823 14.98 -6.77 5.21
N VAL A 824 15.13 -7.73 6.14
CA VAL A 824 15.53 -7.47 7.53
C VAL A 824 16.89 -6.80 7.57
N LYS A 825 17.86 -7.28 6.79
CA LYS A 825 19.19 -6.66 6.71
C LYS A 825 19.13 -5.21 6.22
N LYS A 826 18.31 -4.92 5.20
CA LYS A 826 18.14 -3.55 4.70
C LYS A 826 17.50 -2.62 5.74
N ALA A 827 16.58 -3.12 6.57
CA ALA A 827 16.02 -2.34 7.68
C ALA A 827 17.09 -2.04 8.75
N LEU A 828 17.90 -3.04 9.13
CA LEU A 828 19.03 -2.88 10.06
C LEU A 828 20.05 -1.85 9.55
N ASP A 829 20.42 -1.97 8.27
CA ASP A 829 21.39 -1.06 7.64
C ASP A 829 20.88 0.38 7.58
N LYS A 830 19.57 0.58 7.34
CA LYS A 830 18.94 1.91 7.42
C LYS A 830 18.91 2.45 8.84
N ALA A 831 18.65 1.58 9.82
CA ALA A 831 18.65 1.94 11.24
C ALA A 831 20.07 2.22 11.77
N GLY A 832 21.12 1.79 11.07
CA GLY A 832 22.50 1.84 11.56
C GLY A 832 22.72 0.91 12.75
N LEU A 833 21.96 -0.19 12.83
CA LEU A 833 21.99 -1.16 13.92
C LEU A 833 22.57 -2.49 13.46
N MET A 834 23.16 -3.23 14.40
CA MET A 834 23.56 -4.62 14.21
C MET A 834 22.42 -5.54 14.63
N ALA A 835 22.33 -6.73 14.03
CA ALA A 835 21.24 -7.66 14.37
C ALA A 835 21.18 -8.06 15.86
N ASN A 836 22.32 -8.09 16.56
CA ASN A 836 22.35 -8.36 18.00
C ASN A 836 21.80 -7.20 18.86
N HIS A 837 21.58 -6.01 18.32
CA HIS A 837 20.88 -4.94 19.06
C HIS A 837 19.38 -5.25 19.21
N LEU A 838 18.78 -6.06 18.33
CA LEU A 838 17.38 -6.46 18.43
C LEU A 838 17.22 -7.57 19.47
N SER A 839 16.36 -7.34 20.46
CA SER A 839 16.11 -8.29 21.56
C SER A 839 14.72 -8.93 21.50
N CYS A 840 13.85 -8.46 20.60
CA CYS A 840 12.53 -9.02 20.34
C CYS A 840 12.18 -8.93 18.85
N ILE A 841 11.55 -9.97 18.30
CA ILE A 841 10.92 -9.96 16.98
C ILE A 841 9.43 -10.31 17.14
N GLU A 842 8.58 -9.39 16.73
CA GLU A 842 7.18 -9.65 16.42
C GLU A 842 7.10 -10.16 14.98
N ALA A 843 6.95 -11.47 14.84
CA ALA A 843 6.98 -12.16 13.57
C ALA A 843 5.64 -12.08 12.83
N HIS A 844 5.68 -12.35 11.52
CA HIS A 844 4.48 -12.58 10.74
C HIS A 844 3.74 -13.82 11.25
N GLY A 845 4.42 -14.94 11.48
CA GLY A 845 3.98 -16.10 12.29
C GLY A 845 2.54 -16.52 12.03
N THR A 846 2.23 -17.05 10.85
CA THR A 846 0.85 -17.42 10.49
C THR A 846 0.41 -18.76 11.08
N GLY A 847 1.32 -19.55 11.65
CA GLY A 847 0.99 -20.88 12.16
C GLY A 847 0.81 -21.89 11.02
N THR A 848 1.50 -21.66 9.90
CA THR A 848 1.48 -22.58 8.75
C THR A 848 2.70 -23.49 8.81
N GLU A 849 2.50 -24.77 8.44
CA GLU A 849 3.55 -25.80 8.47
C GLU A 849 4.84 -25.38 7.74
N LEU A 850 4.70 -24.66 6.62
CA LEU A 850 5.82 -24.20 5.79
C LEU A 850 6.23 -22.75 6.03
N GLY A 851 5.28 -21.84 6.26
CA GLY A 851 5.57 -20.42 6.36
C GLY A 851 6.42 -20.07 7.58
N ASP A 852 6.13 -20.69 8.73
CA ASP A 852 6.85 -20.41 9.97
C ASP A 852 8.33 -20.86 9.91
N PRO A 853 8.68 -22.07 9.42
CA PRO A 853 10.08 -22.42 9.17
C PRO A 853 10.79 -21.49 8.17
N ILE A 854 10.10 -21.07 7.10
CA ILE A 854 10.67 -20.15 6.10
C ILE A 854 10.99 -18.79 6.74
N GLU A 855 10.09 -18.27 7.57
CA GLU A 855 10.31 -17.01 8.29
C GLU A 855 11.51 -17.09 9.24
N VAL A 856 11.60 -18.14 10.07
CA VAL A 856 12.73 -18.31 11.00
C VAL A 856 14.04 -18.50 10.24
N ALA A 857 14.04 -19.20 9.10
CA ALA A 857 15.22 -19.33 8.23
C ALA A 857 15.65 -17.97 7.66
N GLY A 858 14.71 -17.16 7.16
CA GLY A 858 14.99 -15.81 6.65
C GLY A 858 15.56 -14.88 7.72
N LEU A 859 14.94 -14.87 8.90
CA LEU A 859 15.41 -14.09 10.06
C LEU A 859 16.81 -14.55 10.52
N THR A 860 17.03 -15.86 10.64
CA THR A 860 18.33 -16.42 11.03
C THR A 860 19.41 -16.02 10.05
N LYS A 861 19.13 -16.14 8.75
CA LYS A 861 20.06 -15.74 7.67
C LYS A 861 20.38 -14.25 7.69
N ALA A 862 19.44 -13.38 8.07
CA ALA A 862 19.72 -11.95 8.25
C ALA A 862 20.64 -11.71 9.45
N PHE A 863 20.35 -12.33 10.59
CA PHE A 863 21.08 -12.14 11.84
C PHE A 863 22.50 -12.71 11.79
N GLU A 864 22.69 -13.86 11.14
CA GLU A 864 24.00 -14.52 11.00
C GLU A 864 25.02 -13.73 10.17
N ARG A 865 24.57 -12.70 9.43
CA ARG A 865 25.46 -11.75 8.75
C ARG A 865 26.20 -10.84 9.74
N ASP A 866 25.62 -10.62 10.92
CA ASP A 866 26.10 -9.64 11.90
C ASP A 866 26.55 -10.31 13.23
N THR A 867 25.96 -11.44 13.63
CA THR A 867 26.27 -12.13 14.90
C THR A 867 26.14 -13.65 14.81
N GLN A 868 26.89 -14.37 15.65
CA GLN A 868 26.76 -15.83 15.82
C GLN A 868 26.08 -16.21 17.15
N GLU A 869 25.68 -15.23 17.96
CA GLU A 869 24.98 -15.44 19.24
C GLU A 869 23.64 -16.15 19.01
N LYS A 870 23.28 -17.10 19.91
CA LYS A 870 22.10 -17.96 19.80
C LYS A 870 21.18 -17.77 21.00
N GLY A 871 19.87 -17.96 20.81
CA GLY A 871 18.87 -17.93 21.88
C GLY A 871 18.74 -16.62 22.68
N PHE A 872 19.21 -15.50 22.16
CA PHE A 872 19.22 -14.21 22.86
C PHE A 872 18.01 -13.32 22.52
N CYS A 873 17.43 -13.50 21.33
CA CYS A 873 16.35 -12.66 20.83
C CYS A 873 15.00 -13.35 21.05
N SER A 874 14.06 -12.67 21.70
CA SER A 874 12.70 -13.19 21.87
C SER A 874 11.94 -13.19 20.54
N LEU A 875 11.17 -14.24 20.26
CA LEU A 875 10.33 -14.38 19.07
C LEU A 875 8.89 -14.62 19.49
N GLY A 876 7.96 -13.85 18.94
CA GLY A 876 6.54 -14.04 19.18
C GLY A 876 5.66 -13.58 18.04
N SER A 877 4.35 -13.85 18.15
CA SER A 877 3.35 -13.33 17.21
C SER A 877 2.03 -13.07 17.91
N VAL A 878 1.41 -11.93 17.64
CA VAL A 878 0.09 -11.56 18.17
C VAL A 878 -1.04 -12.36 17.55
N LYS A 879 -0.81 -12.99 16.39
CA LYS A 879 -1.82 -13.78 15.69
C LYS A 879 -2.32 -14.95 16.53
N THR A 880 -1.52 -15.43 17.48
CA THR A 880 -1.93 -16.47 18.43
C THR A 880 -3.06 -16.01 19.37
N ASN A 881 -3.15 -14.70 19.63
CA ASN A 881 -4.16 -14.11 20.50
C ASN A 881 -5.42 -13.71 19.73
N ILE A 882 -5.25 -13.04 18.58
CA ILE A 882 -6.35 -12.33 17.90
C ILE A 882 -6.65 -12.84 16.48
N GLY A 883 -5.92 -13.84 16.00
CA GLY A 883 -6.04 -14.32 14.62
C GLY A 883 -5.25 -13.46 13.63
N HIS A 884 -5.35 -13.80 12.35
CA HIS A 884 -4.69 -13.10 11.28
C HIS A 884 -5.54 -11.93 10.78
N LEU A 885 -5.13 -10.72 11.17
CA LEU A 885 -5.79 -9.47 10.80
C LEU A 885 -5.54 -8.98 9.36
N GLU A 886 -5.06 -9.86 8.47
CA GLU A 886 -4.67 -9.57 7.08
C GLU A 886 -4.10 -8.14 6.89
N ALA A 887 -4.87 -7.19 6.32
CA ALA A 887 -4.38 -5.83 6.08
C ALA A 887 -3.97 -5.08 7.35
N ALA A 888 -4.62 -5.33 8.49
CA ALA A 888 -4.34 -4.73 9.79
C ALA A 888 -3.34 -5.55 10.64
N ALA A 889 -2.77 -6.65 10.12
CA ALA A 889 -1.85 -7.50 10.88
C ALA A 889 -0.56 -6.79 11.29
N GLY A 890 -0.01 -5.95 10.41
CA GLY A 890 1.20 -5.17 10.68
C GLY A 890 1.00 -4.16 11.81
N ILE A 891 -0.07 -3.36 11.75
CA ILE A 891 -0.37 -2.37 12.79
C ILE A 891 -0.71 -3.05 14.13
N ALA A 892 -1.39 -4.19 14.16
CA ALA A 892 -1.63 -4.94 15.40
C ALA A 892 -0.31 -5.40 16.08
N GLY A 893 0.67 -5.85 15.27
CA GLY A 893 2.01 -6.19 15.74
C GLY A 893 2.80 -4.98 16.23
N VAL A 894 2.71 -3.84 15.53
CA VAL A 894 3.31 -2.56 15.98
C VAL A 894 2.71 -2.11 17.31
N THR A 895 1.39 -2.13 17.46
CA THR A 895 0.72 -1.81 18.72
C THR A 895 1.18 -2.72 19.85
N LYS A 896 1.28 -4.05 19.61
CA LYS A 896 1.84 -4.98 20.60
C LYS A 896 3.27 -4.60 20.99
N LEU A 897 4.16 -4.38 20.02
CA LEU A 897 5.56 -4.06 20.30
C LEU A 897 5.71 -2.74 21.06
N VAL A 898 4.96 -1.71 20.67
CA VAL A 898 4.96 -0.41 21.35
C VAL A 898 4.49 -0.56 22.80
N LEU A 899 3.43 -1.33 23.06
CA LEU A 899 2.99 -1.62 24.43
C LEU A 899 4.04 -2.42 25.22
N GLN A 900 4.76 -3.35 24.58
CA GLN A 900 5.88 -4.07 25.21
C GLN A 900 7.03 -3.12 25.60
N LEU A 901 7.38 -2.16 24.73
CA LEU A 901 8.39 -1.13 25.02
C LEU A 901 7.94 -0.23 26.16
N TYR A 902 6.71 0.29 26.07
CA TYR A 902 6.12 1.20 27.06
C TYR A 902 6.03 0.57 28.45
N HIS A 903 5.52 -0.66 28.55
CA HIS A 903 5.40 -1.38 29.82
C HIS A 903 6.65 -2.18 30.21
N LYS A 904 7.68 -2.21 29.36
CA LYS A 904 8.95 -2.94 29.57
C LYS A 904 8.72 -4.43 29.86
N LYS A 905 7.79 -5.06 29.14
CA LYS A 905 7.40 -6.48 29.28
C LYS A 905 7.38 -7.17 27.92
N LEU A 906 7.68 -8.46 27.89
CA LEU A 906 7.50 -9.35 26.73
C LEU A 906 6.25 -10.20 26.97
N PHE A 907 5.29 -10.16 26.04
CA PHE A 907 4.01 -10.87 26.18
C PHE A 907 4.08 -12.30 25.59
N PRO A 908 3.33 -13.26 26.17
CA PRO A 908 3.28 -14.64 25.68
C PRO A 908 2.84 -14.78 24.21
N THR A 909 3.39 -15.78 23.54
CA THR A 909 2.92 -16.36 22.28
C THR A 909 2.27 -17.71 22.58
N LEU A 910 1.02 -17.90 22.12
CA LEU A 910 0.22 -19.06 22.50
C LEU A 910 0.44 -20.25 21.55
N TYR A 911 0.13 -21.45 22.03
CA TYR A 911 0.14 -22.71 21.24
C TYR A 911 1.52 -23.13 20.72
N ALA A 912 2.59 -22.69 21.37
CA ALA A 912 3.97 -22.98 21.00
C ALA A 912 4.75 -23.71 22.12
N GLU A 913 4.04 -24.32 23.08
CA GLU A 913 4.64 -25.07 24.19
C GLU A 913 5.52 -26.22 23.70
N THR A 914 5.06 -26.88 22.62
CA THR A 914 5.89 -27.77 21.80
C THR A 914 6.23 -27.05 20.50
N PRO A 915 7.49 -26.62 20.29
CA PRO A 915 7.91 -25.96 19.07
C PRO A 915 7.78 -26.88 17.85
N ASN A 916 7.54 -26.29 16.69
CA ASN A 916 7.51 -26.97 15.40
C ASN A 916 8.84 -27.71 15.14
N SER A 917 8.75 -29.03 14.94
CA SER A 917 9.89 -29.92 14.71
C SER A 917 10.74 -29.58 13.47
N ASN A 918 10.20 -28.83 12.52
CA ASN A 918 10.93 -28.33 11.35
C ASN A 918 11.86 -27.13 11.67
N ILE A 919 11.83 -26.59 12.90
CA ILE A 919 12.62 -25.45 13.34
C ILE A 919 13.55 -25.86 14.47
N ASN A 920 14.86 -25.82 14.22
CA ASN A 920 15.87 -26.10 15.24
C ASN A 920 16.27 -24.81 15.99
N PHE A 921 15.44 -24.36 16.93
CA PHE A 921 15.66 -23.12 17.68
C PHE A 921 17.00 -23.06 18.43
N ALA A 922 17.56 -24.20 18.87
CA ALA A 922 18.86 -24.23 19.52
C ALA A 922 20.01 -23.73 18.60
N LYS A 923 19.81 -23.78 17.27
CA LYS A 923 20.75 -23.29 16.26
C LYS A 923 20.43 -21.86 15.78
N THR A 924 19.39 -21.20 16.29
CA THR A 924 19.00 -19.86 15.84
C THR A 924 19.26 -18.79 16.92
N PRO A 925 19.30 -17.50 16.54
CA PRO A 925 19.29 -16.38 17.50
C PRO A 925 18.06 -16.34 18.42
N PHE A 926 17.01 -17.09 18.09
CA PHE A 926 15.67 -16.86 18.60
C PHE A 926 15.27 -17.85 19.69
N LYS A 927 14.53 -17.36 20.68
CA LYS A 927 13.77 -18.16 21.66
C LYS A 927 12.30 -17.75 21.61
N ILE A 928 11.38 -18.71 21.67
CA ILE A 928 9.95 -18.42 21.68
C ILE A 928 9.57 -17.77 23.02
N GLN A 929 8.80 -16.69 22.99
CA GLN A 929 8.27 -16.04 24.19
C GLN A 929 7.05 -16.79 24.72
N ASN A 930 7.25 -17.79 25.58
CA ASN A 930 6.14 -18.60 26.10
C ASN A 930 5.40 -17.96 27.28
N GLU A 931 6.08 -17.13 28.06
CA GLU A 931 5.56 -16.57 29.31
C GLU A 931 5.73 -15.04 29.35
N LEU A 932 4.99 -14.41 30.26
CA LEU A 932 5.12 -12.98 30.52
C LEU A 932 6.46 -12.74 31.25
N GLU A 933 7.37 -11.98 30.64
CA GLU A 933 8.67 -11.67 31.22
C GLU A 933 8.92 -10.17 31.26
N THR A 934 9.75 -9.70 32.21
CA THR A 934 10.29 -8.34 32.15
C THR A 934 11.24 -8.23 30.96
N TRP A 935 11.04 -7.22 30.11
CA TRP A 935 11.96 -6.93 29.02
C TRP A 935 13.16 -6.16 29.58
N ASN A 936 14.27 -6.86 29.82
CA ASN A 936 15.49 -6.24 30.32
C ASN A 936 16.28 -5.59 29.16
N GLN A 937 16.96 -4.47 29.45
CA GLN A 937 17.89 -3.85 28.51
C GLN A 937 19.11 -4.76 28.31
N ARG A 938 19.64 -4.80 27.07
CA ARG A 938 20.89 -5.53 26.79
C ARG A 938 22.07 -4.69 27.25
N LEU A 939 23.17 -5.36 27.58
CA LEU A 939 24.44 -4.71 27.91
C LEU A 939 25.41 -4.89 26.74
N GLU A 940 25.99 -3.79 26.25
CA GLU A 940 27.07 -3.80 25.26
C GLU A 940 28.37 -3.32 25.91
N THR A 941 29.52 -3.86 25.50
CA THR A 941 30.82 -3.38 25.99
C THR A 941 31.36 -2.35 25.00
N ASN A 942 31.56 -1.12 25.47
CA ASN A 942 32.10 -0.05 24.64
C ASN A 942 33.62 -0.21 24.40
N SER A 943 34.21 0.67 23.58
CA SER A 943 35.64 0.66 23.26
C SER A 943 36.58 0.88 24.46
N THR A 944 36.07 1.34 25.60
CA THR A 944 36.82 1.51 26.86
C THR A 944 36.63 0.37 27.85
N GLY A 945 35.91 -0.70 27.46
CA GLY A 945 35.66 -1.88 28.30
C GLY A 945 34.51 -1.72 29.30
N GLN A 946 33.75 -0.62 29.26
CA GLN A 946 32.60 -0.39 30.13
C GLN A 946 31.34 -1.00 29.53
N LYS A 947 30.49 -1.59 30.39
CA LYS A 947 29.16 -2.05 29.99
C LYS A 947 28.19 -0.88 29.93
N ILE A 948 27.56 -0.69 28.77
CA ILE A 948 26.51 0.31 28.54
C ILE A 948 25.17 -0.40 28.34
N GLU A 949 24.11 0.15 28.91
CA GLU A 949 22.75 -0.32 28.65
C GLU A 949 22.30 0.16 27.28
N LEU A 950 21.89 -0.78 26.44
CA LEU A 950 21.27 -0.50 25.17
C LEU A 950 19.76 -0.30 25.35
N PRO A 951 19.17 0.66 24.62
CA PRO A 951 17.72 0.75 24.52
C PRO A 951 17.11 -0.59 24.11
N ARG A 952 15.90 -0.87 24.60
CA ARG A 952 15.06 -1.96 24.09
C ARG A 952 14.74 -1.70 22.62
N ILE A 953 15.11 -2.64 21.77
CA ILE A 953 14.87 -2.57 20.32
C ILE A 953 14.19 -3.86 19.89
N GLY A 954 13.11 -3.72 19.13
CA GLY A 954 12.43 -4.85 18.49
C GLY A 954 12.14 -4.63 17.02
N GLY A 955 12.00 -5.73 16.28
CA GLY A 955 11.60 -5.75 14.88
C GLY A 955 10.18 -6.30 14.70
N ILE A 956 9.48 -5.83 13.68
CA ILE A 956 8.17 -6.36 13.25
C ILE A 956 8.28 -6.80 11.79
N SER A 957 7.84 -8.03 11.48
CA SER A 957 7.73 -8.54 10.11
C SER A 957 6.27 -8.73 9.68
N SER A 958 5.94 -8.40 8.43
CA SER A 958 4.69 -8.82 7.81
C SER A 958 4.84 -9.16 6.33
N PHE A 959 4.27 -10.29 5.91
CA PHE A 959 4.45 -10.85 4.56
C PHE A 959 3.10 -11.07 3.89
N GLY A 960 2.86 -10.42 2.76
CA GLY A 960 1.68 -10.62 1.94
C GLY A 960 1.77 -11.92 1.15
N ALA A 961 0.65 -12.64 1.05
CA ALA A 961 0.58 -13.87 0.25
C ALA A 961 0.99 -13.65 -1.22
N GLY A 962 0.81 -12.45 -1.78
CA GLY A 962 1.26 -12.13 -3.14
C GLY A 962 2.77 -11.96 -3.30
N GLY A 963 3.53 -12.00 -2.20
CA GLY A 963 5.00 -11.91 -2.18
C GLY A 963 5.57 -10.59 -1.67
N SER A 964 4.75 -9.57 -1.43
CA SER A 964 5.17 -8.29 -0.84
C SER A 964 5.56 -8.46 0.63
N ASN A 965 6.75 -7.99 1.02
CA ASN A 965 7.24 -8.12 2.40
C ASN A 965 7.56 -6.75 2.99
N ALA A 966 7.33 -6.58 4.29
CA ALA A 966 7.64 -5.39 5.04
C ALA A 966 8.32 -5.73 6.39
N HIS A 967 9.27 -4.89 6.81
CA HIS A 967 9.92 -4.99 8.12
C HIS A 967 10.18 -3.60 8.72
N VAL A 968 9.89 -3.43 10.01
CA VAL A 968 10.02 -2.18 10.77
C VAL A 968 10.80 -2.44 12.06
N ILE A 969 11.72 -1.55 12.42
CA ILE A 969 12.51 -1.61 13.65
C ILE A 969 12.12 -0.43 14.54
N ILE A 970 11.73 -0.72 15.79
CA ILE A 970 11.31 0.27 16.80
C ILE A 970 12.21 0.17 18.02
N GLU A 971 12.68 1.33 18.48
CA GLU A 971 13.50 1.54 19.67
C GLU A 971 12.65 2.23 20.75
N GLU A 972 12.86 1.89 22.01
CA GLU A 972 12.24 2.61 23.14
C GLU A 972 12.70 4.08 23.17
N TYR A 973 11.79 4.98 23.52
CA TYR A 973 12.15 6.36 23.82
C TYR A 973 12.45 6.50 25.31
N ILE A 974 13.67 6.94 25.67
CA ILE A 974 14.08 7.15 27.06
C ILE A 974 14.02 8.66 27.35
N THR A 975 13.02 9.10 28.12
CA THR A 975 12.93 10.50 28.54
C THR A 975 14.03 10.87 29.52
N THR A 976 14.67 12.01 29.31
CA THR A 976 15.69 12.60 30.22
C THR A 976 15.17 13.85 30.94
N LYS A 977 13.97 14.33 30.59
CA LYS A 977 13.40 15.57 31.12
C LYS A 977 12.77 15.28 32.48
N ILE A 978 13.29 15.93 33.53
CA ILE A 978 12.69 15.88 34.86
C ILE A 978 11.51 16.85 34.87
N MET A 979 10.29 16.32 34.93
CA MET A 979 9.11 17.17 35.12
C MET A 979 9.19 17.88 36.48
N ARG A 980 9.09 19.21 36.45
CA ARG A 980 8.94 20.04 37.63
C ARG A 980 7.44 20.19 37.89
N SER A 981 6.96 19.81 39.06
CA SER A 981 5.61 20.21 39.48
C SER A 981 5.67 21.65 39.94
N ASN A 982 5.17 22.58 39.13
CA ASN A 982 4.80 23.88 39.68
C ASN A 982 3.56 23.71 40.57
N SER A 983 3.40 24.55 41.59
CA SER A 983 2.19 24.61 42.39
C SER A 983 1.35 25.80 41.92
N GLY A 984 0.12 25.57 41.48
CA GLY A 984 -0.80 26.63 41.13
C GLY A 984 -2.17 26.11 40.71
N PRO A 985 -3.19 26.99 40.64
CA PRO A 985 -4.50 26.58 40.17
C PRO A 985 -4.44 26.21 38.68
N TYR A 986 -4.85 24.98 38.35
CA TYR A 986 -4.95 24.46 37.00
C TYR A 986 -6.39 24.52 36.50
N LEU A 987 -6.58 24.90 35.24
CA LEU A 987 -7.88 24.90 34.58
C LEU A 987 -8.04 23.65 33.72
N ILE A 988 -8.84 22.70 34.19
CA ILE A 988 -9.16 21.46 33.47
C ILE A 988 -10.41 21.70 32.62
N LEU A 989 -10.31 21.47 31.32
CA LEU A 989 -11.39 21.75 30.35
C LEU A 989 -11.87 20.47 29.68
N LEU A 990 -13.19 20.31 29.57
CA LEU A 990 -13.82 19.21 28.86
C LEU A 990 -14.95 19.75 27.98
N SER A 991 -15.11 19.15 26.82
CA SER A 991 -16.25 19.44 25.96
C SER A 991 -16.68 18.25 25.12
N ALA A 992 -17.97 18.23 24.76
CA ALA A 992 -18.58 17.27 23.85
C ALA A 992 -19.69 17.90 22.99
N LYS A 993 -20.15 17.21 21.95
CA LYS A 993 -21.29 17.66 21.13
C LYS A 993 -22.63 17.56 21.87
N GLU A 994 -22.75 16.61 22.79
CA GLU A 994 -23.97 16.31 23.56
C GLU A 994 -23.66 16.24 25.06
N GLU A 995 -24.65 16.57 25.90
CA GLU A 995 -24.48 16.56 27.36
C GLU A 995 -24.19 15.16 27.92
N ASP A 996 -24.87 14.12 27.42
CA ASP A 996 -24.67 12.75 27.89
C ASP A 996 -23.27 12.23 27.49
N VAL A 997 -22.76 12.64 26.35
CA VAL A 997 -21.40 12.33 25.91
C VAL A 997 -20.36 13.06 26.77
N LEU A 998 -20.64 14.29 27.19
CA LEU A 998 -19.80 15.00 28.16
C LEU A 998 -19.75 14.25 29.50
N CYS A 999 -20.87 13.72 29.98
CA CYS A 999 -20.91 12.91 31.20
C CYS A 999 -20.07 11.63 31.05
N LYS A 1000 -20.14 10.92 29.92
CA LYS A 1000 -19.28 9.77 29.62
C LYS A 1000 -17.79 10.15 29.63
N LYS A 1001 -17.45 11.33 29.09
CA LYS A 1001 -16.07 11.84 29.05
C LYS A 1001 -15.55 12.19 30.45
N VAL A 1002 -16.41 12.74 31.32
CA VAL A 1002 -16.10 12.97 32.74
C VAL A 1002 -15.83 11.64 33.45
N ASP A 1003 -16.67 10.63 33.24
CA ASP A 1003 -16.51 9.29 33.82
C ASP A 1003 -15.22 8.58 33.35
N GLN A 1004 -14.88 8.72 32.07
CA GLN A 1004 -13.62 8.20 31.51
C GLN A 1004 -12.39 8.88 32.12
N LEU A 1005 -12.40 10.22 32.25
CA LEU A 1005 -11.30 10.94 32.89
C LEU A 1005 -11.18 10.57 34.37
N LEU A 1006 -12.30 10.44 35.07
CA LEU A 1006 -12.34 9.99 36.46
C LEU A 1006 -11.73 8.59 36.61
N SER A 1007 -12.13 7.65 35.76
CA SER A 1007 -11.58 6.28 35.75
C SER A 1007 -10.07 6.28 35.53
N TYR A 1008 -9.59 7.08 34.56
CA TYR A 1008 -8.16 7.25 34.29
C TYR A 1008 -7.41 7.83 35.50
N LEU A 1009 -7.98 8.86 36.15
CA LEU A 1009 -7.41 9.49 37.34
C LEU A 1009 -7.45 8.61 38.58
N GLN A 1010 -8.14 7.46 38.59
CA GLN A 1010 -8.13 6.50 39.69
C GLN A 1010 -7.07 5.41 39.52
N GLU A 1011 -6.45 5.32 38.35
CA GLU A 1011 -5.38 4.36 38.07
C GLU A 1011 -4.03 4.82 38.65
N GLU A 1012 -3.05 3.91 38.68
CA GLU A 1012 -1.67 4.26 39.06
C GLU A 1012 -1.04 5.07 37.92
N LEU A 1013 -1.12 6.40 38.04
CA LEU A 1013 -0.57 7.35 37.08
C LEU A 1013 0.96 7.28 37.08
N THR A 1014 1.55 7.43 35.90
CA THR A 1014 3.00 7.48 35.74
C THR A 1014 3.55 8.84 36.19
N ARG A 1015 4.88 8.94 36.32
CA ARG A 1015 5.55 10.22 36.64
C ARG A 1015 5.26 11.31 35.60
N ASP A 1016 4.87 10.92 34.38
CA ASP A 1016 4.64 11.83 33.27
C ASP A 1016 3.24 12.48 33.30
N ASP A 1017 2.31 11.93 34.08
CA ASP A 1017 0.90 12.35 34.15
C ASP A 1017 0.69 13.49 35.17
N SER A 1018 1.47 14.57 35.06
CA SER A 1018 1.29 15.73 35.94
C SER A 1018 -0.02 16.48 35.68
N LEU A 1019 -0.61 17.09 36.71
CA LEU A 1019 -1.84 17.88 36.57
C LEU A 1019 -1.69 19.05 35.59
N GLU A 1020 -0.49 19.62 35.47
CA GLU A 1020 -0.15 20.64 34.47
C GLU A 1020 -0.22 20.10 33.04
N SER A 1021 0.33 18.91 32.79
CA SER A 1021 0.25 18.23 31.49
C SER A 1021 -1.17 17.81 31.13
N ILE A 1022 -1.96 17.37 32.12
CA ILE A 1022 -3.39 17.07 31.94
C ILE A 1022 -4.13 18.34 31.51
N ALA A 1023 -3.94 19.44 32.24
CA ALA A 1023 -4.57 20.72 31.92
C ALA A 1023 -4.17 21.22 30.53
N TYR A 1024 -2.87 21.20 30.23
CA TYR A 1024 -2.34 21.65 28.94
C TYR A 1024 -2.91 20.83 27.77
N THR A 1025 -2.85 19.50 27.87
CA THR A 1025 -3.35 18.59 26.82
C THR A 1025 -4.83 18.81 26.55
N LEU A 1026 -5.65 18.98 27.59
CA LEU A 1026 -7.08 19.23 27.44
C LEU A 1026 -7.42 20.63 26.91
N GLN A 1027 -6.54 21.61 27.11
CA GLN A 1027 -6.71 22.98 26.64
C GLN A 1027 -6.35 23.14 25.16
N VAL A 1028 -5.19 22.63 24.72
CA VAL A 1028 -4.68 22.85 23.35
C VAL A 1028 -4.91 21.65 22.42
N GLY A 1029 -4.95 20.45 22.99
CA GLY A 1029 -4.99 19.18 22.25
C GLY A 1029 -6.39 18.60 22.09
N ARG A 1030 -7.45 19.36 22.37
CA ARG A 1030 -8.84 18.92 22.24
C ARG A 1030 -9.67 19.98 21.54
N LYS A 1031 -10.57 19.52 20.66
CA LYS A 1031 -11.55 20.40 20.01
C LYS A 1031 -12.57 20.91 21.04
N ALA A 1032 -12.75 22.23 21.11
CA ALA A 1032 -13.75 22.86 21.97
C ALA A 1032 -15.17 22.75 21.34
N MET A 1033 -16.03 21.90 21.93
CA MET A 1033 -17.35 21.56 21.40
C MET A 1033 -18.50 22.35 22.09
N GLU A 1034 -19.75 21.95 21.83
CA GLU A 1034 -20.96 22.70 22.21
C GLU A 1034 -21.25 22.72 23.71
N PHE A 1035 -21.15 21.57 24.38
CA PHE A 1035 -21.29 21.46 25.83
C PHE A 1035 -19.90 21.53 26.44
N ARG A 1036 -19.70 22.47 27.37
CA ARG A 1036 -18.38 22.83 27.91
C ARG A 1036 -18.39 22.81 29.42
N LEU A 1037 -17.34 22.23 30.00
CA LEU A 1037 -17.14 22.06 31.43
C LEU A 1037 -15.71 22.45 31.81
N GLY A 1038 -15.56 23.25 32.87
CA GLY A 1038 -14.28 23.71 33.37
C GLY A 1038 -14.16 23.52 34.89
N PHE A 1039 -13.02 23.05 35.35
CA PHE A 1039 -12.68 22.91 36.77
C PHE A 1039 -11.41 23.69 37.08
N ILE A 1040 -11.40 24.45 38.18
CA ILE A 1040 -10.15 25.00 38.73
C ILE A 1040 -9.75 24.12 39.90
N VAL A 1041 -8.54 23.56 39.87
CA VAL A 1041 -8.05 22.59 40.86
C VAL A 1041 -6.58 22.82 41.17
N GLU A 1042 -6.15 22.52 42.38
CA GLU A 1042 -4.74 22.55 42.78
C GLU A 1042 -4.13 21.14 42.89
N THR A 1043 -4.97 20.13 43.11
CA THR A 1043 -4.54 18.74 43.35
C THR A 1043 -5.34 17.74 42.51
N ARG A 1044 -4.79 16.54 42.35
CA ARG A 1044 -5.46 15.42 41.68
C ARG A 1044 -6.72 15.00 42.44
N GLU A 1045 -6.62 14.95 43.76
CA GLU A 1045 -7.72 14.56 44.66
C GLU A 1045 -8.89 15.54 44.53
N GLU A 1046 -8.60 16.84 44.50
CA GLU A 1046 -9.63 17.87 44.27
C GLU A 1046 -10.31 17.72 42.90
N LEU A 1047 -9.56 17.34 41.85
CA LEU A 1047 -10.14 17.06 40.54
C LEU A 1047 -11.08 15.85 40.59
N ILE A 1048 -10.66 14.76 41.22
CA ILE A 1048 -11.48 13.55 41.40
C ILE A 1048 -12.79 13.90 42.12
N ASP A 1049 -12.72 14.65 43.22
CA ASP A 1049 -13.89 15.07 43.99
C ASP A 1049 -14.85 15.92 43.13
N LYS A 1050 -14.33 16.88 42.36
CA LYS A 1050 -15.17 17.73 41.50
C LYS A 1050 -15.79 16.98 40.32
N LEU A 1051 -15.09 16.00 39.74
CA LEU A 1051 -15.65 15.13 38.72
C LEU A 1051 -16.81 14.29 39.30
N HIS A 1052 -16.63 13.72 40.50
CA HIS A 1052 -17.71 13.02 41.22
C HIS A 1052 -18.90 13.92 41.55
N MET A 1053 -18.63 15.15 42.02
CA MET A 1053 -19.68 16.13 42.31
C MET A 1053 -20.51 16.46 41.07
N PHE A 1054 -19.87 16.67 39.92
CA PHE A 1054 -20.57 16.96 38.66
C PHE A 1054 -21.45 15.78 38.22
N LEU A 1055 -20.94 14.54 38.32
CA LEU A 1055 -21.73 13.34 37.98
C LEU A 1055 -22.90 13.11 38.95
N SER A 1056 -22.76 13.49 40.21
CA SER A 1056 -23.79 13.29 41.25
C SER A 1056 -24.86 14.38 41.25
N ASN A 1057 -24.52 15.62 40.87
CA ASN A 1057 -25.44 16.73 40.83
C ASN A 1057 -25.09 17.70 39.68
N LYS A 1058 -25.80 17.57 38.55
CA LYS A 1058 -25.59 18.38 37.35
C LYS A 1058 -25.83 19.89 37.56
N ASN A 1059 -26.50 20.30 38.65
CA ASN A 1059 -26.81 21.69 39.01
C ASN A 1059 -25.81 22.30 40.01
N THR A 1060 -24.51 22.04 39.85
CA THR A 1060 -23.48 22.66 40.69
C THR A 1060 -23.27 24.14 40.32
N ASN A 1061 -23.60 25.03 41.27
CA ASN A 1061 -23.38 26.48 41.16
C ASN A 1061 -21.90 26.85 40.95
N ASN A 1062 -21.67 28.00 40.29
CA ASN A 1062 -20.37 28.69 40.11
C ASN A 1062 -19.56 28.91 41.42
N ALA A 1063 -20.17 28.73 42.59
CA ALA A 1063 -19.55 28.85 43.90
C ALA A 1063 -18.54 27.72 44.23
N SER A 1064 -18.50 26.65 43.43
CA SER A 1064 -17.63 25.47 43.63
C SER A 1064 -16.39 25.42 42.72
N HIS A 1065 -16.08 26.52 42.00
CA HIS A 1065 -15.06 26.55 40.94
C HIS A 1065 -15.27 25.50 39.81
N ILE A 1066 -16.53 25.12 39.61
CA ILE A 1066 -17.04 24.31 38.49
C ILE A 1066 -17.83 25.25 37.58
N TYR A 1067 -17.52 25.22 36.29
CA TYR A 1067 -18.16 26.05 35.27
C TYR A 1067 -18.74 25.14 34.20
N PHE A 1068 -20.04 25.25 33.92
CA PHE A 1068 -20.71 24.46 32.90
C PHE A 1068 -21.55 25.38 32.02
N GLY A 1069 -21.54 25.14 30.70
CA GLY A 1069 -22.28 25.96 29.75
C GLY A 1069 -22.56 25.24 28.43
N ASN A 1070 -23.59 25.72 27.75
CA ASN A 1070 -23.93 25.34 26.38
C ASN A 1070 -23.79 26.57 25.48
N VAL A 1071 -22.92 26.47 24.47
CA VAL A 1071 -22.62 27.56 23.53
C VAL A 1071 -23.89 28.06 22.83
N LYS A 1072 -24.84 27.17 22.47
CA LYS A 1072 -26.07 27.56 21.74
C LYS A 1072 -26.98 28.47 22.56
N ASN A 1073 -27.12 28.22 23.86
CA ASN A 1073 -28.01 29.00 24.74
C ASN A 1073 -27.48 30.40 25.05
N ASN A 1074 -26.17 30.64 24.85
CA ASN A 1074 -25.50 31.89 25.24
C ASN A 1074 -25.06 32.75 24.05
N LYS A 1075 -25.42 32.39 22.81
CA LYS A 1075 -25.03 33.12 21.58
C LYS A 1075 -25.47 34.58 21.56
N GLU A 1076 -26.69 34.89 21.99
CA GLU A 1076 -27.23 36.27 21.96
C GLU A 1076 -26.58 37.19 23.00
N GLY A 1077 -26.19 36.65 24.17
CA GLY A 1077 -25.52 37.42 25.21
C GLY A 1077 -24.06 37.74 24.88
N MET A 1078 -23.41 36.94 24.02
CA MET A 1078 -21.98 37.04 23.73
C MET A 1078 -21.62 37.67 22.39
N SER A 1079 -22.55 37.73 21.44
CA SER A 1079 -22.38 38.49 20.19
C SER A 1079 -22.11 39.98 20.46
N ASN A 1080 -22.75 40.55 21.48
CA ASN A 1080 -22.56 41.95 21.88
C ASN A 1080 -21.16 42.26 22.43
N PHE A 1081 -20.49 41.29 23.08
CA PHE A 1081 -19.13 41.45 23.60
C PHE A 1081 -18.05 41.10 22.57
N SER A 1082 -18.34 40.19 21.64
CA SER A 1082 -17.38 39.71 20.64
C SER A 1082 -17.11 40.75 19.54
N ASN A 1083 -18.04 41.67 19.31
CA ASN A 1083 -17.94 42.75 18.32
C ASN A 1083 -17.22 44.01 18.86
N ASP A 1084 -16.77 43.99 20.12
CA ASP A 1084 -15.99 45.07 20.73
C ASP A 1084 -14.51 44.92 20.35
N GLU A 1085 -13.91 45.98 19.78
CA GLU A 1085 -12.51 45.99 19.34
C GLU A 1085 -11.52 45.77 20.49
N ASP A 1086 -11.88 46.09 21.74
CA ASP A 1086 -11.01 45.92 22.91
C ASP A 1086 -11.05 44.50 23.51
N PHE A 1087 -12.02 43.68 23.13
CA PHE A 1087 -12.27 42.38 23.75
C PHE A 1087 -11.11 41.36 23.60
N PRO A 1088 -10.46 41.23 22.42
CA PRO A 1088 -9.26 40.39 22.28
C PRO A 1088 -8.10 40.83 23.18
N SER A 1089 -7.90 42.14 23.33
CA SER A 1089 -6.85 42.72 24.18
C SER A 1089 -7.12 42.44 25.68
N LEU A 1090 -8.39 42.45 26.09
CA LEU A 1090 -8.80 42.09 27.44
C LEU A 1090 -8.51 40.61 27.76
N ILE A 1091 -8.82 39.69 26.83
CA ILE A 1091 -8.52 38.26 26.98
C ILE A 1091 -7.02 38.05 27.14
N LYS A 1092 -6.20 38.69 26.29
CA LYS A 1092 -4.74 38.64 26.40
C LYS A 1092 -4.24 39.13 27.76
N THR A 1093 -4.78 40.25 28.24
CA THR A 1093 -4.46 40.79 29.58
C THR A 1093 -4.85 39.81 30.69
N TRP A 1094 -5.97 39.10 30.56
CA TRP A 1094 -6.41 38.11 31.55
C TRP A 1094 -5.58 36.83 31.54
N LEU A 1095 -5.07 36.42 30.38
CA LEU A 1095 -4.10 35.33 30.24
C LEU A 1095 -2.77 35.69 30.93
N GLU A 1096 -2.24 36.89 30.65
CA GLU A 1096 -1.02 37.40 31.29
C GLU A 1096 -1.15 37.53 32.81
N LYS A 1097 -2.31 38.02 33.29
CA LYS A 1097 -2.62 38.15 34.72
C LYS A 1097 -3.14 36.86 35.38
N ARG A 1098 -3.19 35.74 34.64
CA ARG A 1098 -3.73 34.44 35.08
C ARG A 1098 -5.10 34.55 35.79
N LYS A 1099 -6.04 35.31 35.22
CA LYS A 1099 -7.43 35.41 35.73
C LYS A 1099 -8.27 34.18 35.34
N ILE A 1100 -7.87 33.01 35.85
CA ILE A 1100 -8.37 31.70 35.42
C ILE A 1100 -9.89 31.56 35.54
N SER A 1101 -10.51 32.07 36.62
CA SER A 1101 -11.97 32.03 36.79
C SER A 1101 -12.72 32.81 35.72
N SER A 1102 -12.23 33.98 35.34
CA SER A 1102 -12.84 34.79 34.28
C SER A 1102 -12.69 34.13 32.91
N LEU A 1103 -11.53 33.53 32.64
CA LEU A 1103 -11.26 32.77 31.42
C LEU A 1103 -12.15 31.52 31.31
N ALA A 1104 -12.31 30.76 32.40
CA ALA A 1104 -13.19 29.60 32.45
C ALA A 1104 -14.64 29.97 32.12
N LYS A 1105 -15.15 31.06 32.73
CA LYS A 1105 -16.51 31.56 32.47
C LYS A 1105 -16.71 31.99 31.01
N LEU A 1106 -15.74 32.68 30.40
CA LEU A 1106 -15.82 33.05 28.98
C LEU A 1106 -15.82 31.80 28.09
N TRP A 1107 -14.92 30.85 28.36
CA TRP A 1107 -14.77 29.66 27.55
C TRP A 1107 -16.02 28.78 27.55
N VAL A 1108 -16.62 28.51 28.71
CA VAL A 1108 -17.84 27.66 28.78
C VAL A 1108 -19.04 28.28 28.09
N ASN A 1109 -19.06 29.60 27.93
CA ASN A 1109 -20.12 30.28 27.20
C ASN A 1109 -19.87 30.33 25.68
N GLY A 1110 -18.69 29.92 25.20
CA GLY A 1110 -18.38 29.80 23.77
C GLY A 1110 -17.26 30.67 23.23
N THR A 1111 -16.58 31.49 24.05
CA THR A 1111 -15.46 32.31 23.60
C THR A 1111 -14.27 31.43 23.19
N SER A 1112 -13.62 31.78 22.08
CA SER A 1112 -12.36 31.16 21.66
C SER A 1112 -11.19 31.77 22.43
N ILE A 1113 -10.30 30.93 22.97
CA ILE A 1113 -9.16 31.36 23.78
C ILE A 1113 -7.93 30.60 23.29
N ASP A 1114 -6.84 31.32 22.97
CA ASP A 1114 -5.55 30.69 22.70
C ASP A 1114 -4.81 30.40 24.00
N TRP A 1115 -4.98 29.16 24.48
CA TRP A 1115 -4.39 28.71 25.73
C TRP A 1115 -2.86 28.63 25.71
N ASN A 1116 -2.21 28.65 24.53
CA ASN A 1116 -0.74 28.68 24.47
C ASN A 1116 -0.15 29.91 25.17
N LEU A 1117 -0.91 31.02 25.22
CA LEU A 1117 -0.48 32.26 25.87
C LEU A 1117 -0.41 32.15 27.41
N LEU A 1118 -0.94 31.07 28.02
CA LEU A 1118 -0.72 30.79 29.45
C LEU A 1118 0.70 30.26 29.73
N TYR A 1119 1.40 29.73 28.71
CA TYR A 1119 2.64 28.95 28.84
C TYR A 1119 3.78 29.59 28.02
N ILE A 1120 4.18 30.81 28.40
CA ILE A 1120 5.15 31.63 27.63
C ILE A 1120 6.61 31.17 27.82
N GLU A 1121 7.00 30.76 29.04
CA GLU A 1121 8.39 30.40 29.35
C GLU A 1121 8.73 28.96 28.99
N GLU A 1122 7.87 28.01 29.37
CA GLU A 1122 8.03 26.59 29.07
C GLU A 1122 6.66 25.94 28.87
N LYS A 1123 6.51 25.18 27.78
CA LYS A 1123 5.28 24.43 27.49
C LYS A 1123 5.32 23.06 28.19
N PRO A 1124 4.24 22.65 28.88
CA PRO A 1124 4.13 21.31 29.44
C PRO A 1124 4.16 20.24 28.35
N LEU A 1125 4.54 19.02 28.73
CA LEU A 1125 4.46 17.86 27.83
C LEU A 1125 2.99 17.55 27.54
N ARG A 1126 2.69 17.23 26.28
CA ARG A 1126 1.45 16.52 25.93
C ARG A 1126 1.50 15.11 26.53
N ILE A 1127 0.35 14.57 26.92
CA ILE A 1127 0.23 13.20 27.47
C ILE A 1127 -0.98 12.47 26.86
N SER A 1128 -0.95 11.14 26.91
CA SER A 1128 -2.11 10.32 26.53
C SER A 1128 -3.23 10.47 27.56
N LEU A 1129 -4.42 10.82 27.08
CA LEU A 1129 -5.64 10.95 27.88
C LEU A 1129 -6.81 10.28 27.15
N PRO A 1130 -7.87 9.86 27.88
CA PRO A 1130 -9.06 9.29 27.26
C PRO A 1130 -9.58 10.13 26.09
N THR A 1131 -9.86 9.44 24.99
CA THR A 1131 -10.36 10.00 23.73
C THR A 1131 -11.88 10.14 23.73
N TYR A 1132 -12.44 10.78 22.72
CA TYR A 1132 -13.86 11.05 22.60
C TYR A 1132 -14.72 9.76 22.64
N PRO A 1133 -15.71 9.65 23.55
CA PRO A 1133 -16.60 8.49 23.63
C PRO A 1133 -17.74 8.59 22.61
N PHE A 1134 -17.48 8.19 21.36
CA PHE A 1134 -18.47 8.16 20.27
C PHE A 1134 -19.78 7.44 20.66
N ASN A 1135 -20.90 7.94 20.14
CA ASN A 1135 -22.18 7.24 20.25
C ASN A 1135 -22.13 5.91 19.48
N LYS A 1136 -22.74 4.87 20.04
CA LYS A 1136 -22.71 3.50 19.50
C LYS A 1136 -24.02 3.12 18.81
N GLU A 1137 -24.45 3.96 17.88
CA GLU A 1137 -25.64 3.70 17.09
C GLU A 1137 -25.35 2.68 15.99
N ARG A 1138 -26.26 1.74 15.75
CA ARG A 1138 -26.07 0.66 14.76
C ARG A 1138 -26.52 1.11 13.37
N TYR A 1139 -25.67 0.83 12.38
CA TYR A 1139 -25.93 1.12 10.97
C TYR A 1139 -25.70 -0.15 10.14
N ASN A 1140 -26.75 -0.97 10.07
CA ASN A 1140 -26.77 -2.25 9.35
C ASN A 1140 -27.60 -2.17 8.08
N LEU A 1141 -27.27 -3.05 7.13
CA LEU A 1141 -28.15 -3.33 5.99
C LEU A 1141 -29.35 -4.15 6.47
N PRO A 1142 -30.57 -3.89 5.94
CA PRO A 1142 -31.72 -4.73 6.22
C PRO A 1142 -31.51 -6.13 5.65
N THR A 1143 -31.83 -7.18 6.40
CA THR A 1143 -31.91 -8.55 5.87
C THR A 1143 -33.35 -8.90 5.51
N PRO A 1144 -33.60 -9.85 4.58
CA PRO A 1144 -34.96 -10.33 4.29
C PRO A 1144 -35.70 -10.82 5.55
N GLU A 1145 -34.98 -11.47 6.47
CA GLU A 1145 -35.50 -11.95 7.76
C GLU A 1145 -35.85 -10.78 8.72
N THR A 1146 -35.03 -9.73 8.78
CA THR A 1146 -35.38 -8.53 9.58
C THR A 1146 -36.57 -7.80 8.98
N LYS A 1147 -36.79 -7.87 7.67
CA LYS A 1147 -37.94 -7.24 7.02
C LYS A 1147 -39.25 -7.94 7.41
N GLU A 1148 -39.32 -9.26 7.34
CA GLU A 1148 -40.48 -10.03 7.83
C GLU A 1148 -40.73 -9.76 9.32
N GLN A 1149 -39.67 -9.69 10.13
CA GLN A 1149 -39.79 -9.47 11.57
C GLN A 1149 -40.24 -8.04 11.92
N ILE A 1150 -39.72 -7.02 11.24
CA ILE A 1150 -40.15 -5.61 11.39
C ILE A 1150 -41.58 -5.42 10.86
N GLU A 1151 -41.95 -6.10 9.77
CA GLU A 1151 -43.32 -6.10 9.27
C GLU A 1151 -44.26 -6.78 10.28
N LEU A 1152 -43.86 -7.90 10.89
CA LEU A 1152 -44.58 -8.59 11.96
C LEU A 1152 -44.75 -7.74 13.22
N GLU A 1153 -43.70 -7.08 13.71
CA GLU A 1153 -43.78 -6.18 14.88
C GLU A 1153 -44.72 -4.99 14.59
N LYS A 1154 -44.65 -4.40 13.39
CA LYS A 1154 -45.60 -3.36 12.97
C LYS A 1154 -47.03 -3.88 12.85
N TYR A 1155 -47.21 -5.14 12.45
CA TYR A 1155 -48.52 -5.81 12.44
C TYR A 1155 -49.07 -5.94 13.87
N GLU A 1156 -48.24 -6.38 14.82
CA GLU A 1156 -48.61 -6.54 16.23
C GLU A 1156 -48.96 -5.18 16.86
N ASP A 1157 -48.14 -4.15 16.66
CA ASP A 1157 -48.41 -2.78 17.16
C ASP A 1157 -49.71 -2.20 16.59
N LEU A 1158 -49.99 -2.43 15.30
CA LEU A 1158 -51.22 -1.96 14.65
C LEU A 1158 -52.46 -2.74 15.15
N LEU A 1159 -52.31 -4.05 15.37
CA LEU A 1159 -53.35 -4.91 15.95
C LEU A 1159 -53.67 -4.53 17.39
N ASP A 1160 -52.64 -4.31 18.21
CA ASP A 1160 -52.80 -3.88 19.59
C ASP A 1160 -53.48 -2.50 19.64
N GLY A 1161 -53.09 -1.57 18.76
CA GLY A 1161 -53.75 -0.27 18.63
C GLY A 1161 -55.23 -0.35 18.21
N LEU A 1162 -55.60 -1.29 17.35
CA LEU A 1162 -56.99 -1.56 16.96
C LEU A 1162 -57.79 -2.21 18.11
N ILE A 1163 -57.19 -3.13 18.85
CA ILE A 1163 -57.82 -3.81 20.00
C ILE A 1163 -58.05 -2.83 21.15
N GLU A 1164 -57.10 -1.93 21.38
CA GLU A 1164 -57.16 -0.89 22.41
C GLU A 1164 -58.01 0.33 22.00
N GLY A 1165 -58.38 0.41 20.71
CA GLY A 1165 -59.17 1.51 20.16
C GLY A 1165 -58.40 2.83 20.05
N SER A 1166 -57.06 2.79 20.12
CA SER A 1166 -56.17 3.94 19.95
C SER A 1166 -55.88 4.26 18.49
N VAL A 1167 -56.19 3.33 17.57
CA VAL A 1167 -56.12 3.49 16.11
C VAL A 1167 -57.48 3.13 15.50
N SER A 1168 -58.02 3.98 14.62
CA SER A 1168 -59.29 3.69 13.93
C SER A 1168 -59.09 2.69 12.78
N VAL A 1169 -60.16 1.99 12.37
CA VAL A 1169 -60.10 1.03 11.25
C VAL A 1169 -59.67 1.69 9.95
N ASP A 1170 -60.10 2.93 9.70
CA ASP A 1170 -59.74 3.67 8.48
C ASP A 1170 -58.26 4.12 8.51
N GLU A 1171 -57.73 4.56 9.66
CA GLU A 1171 -56.29 4.87 9.83
C GLU A 1171 -55.43 3.61 9.69
N ALA A 1172 -55.87 2.47 10.21
CA ALA A 1172 -55.16 1.20 10.05
C ALA A 1172 -55.10 0.77 8.59
N LEU A 1173 -56.19 0.89 7.83
CA LEU A 1173 -56.22 0.59 6.40
C LEU A 1173 -55.32 1.53 5.59
N GLU A 1174 -55.29 2.82 5.93
CA GLU A 1174 -54.42 3.79 5.27
C GLU A 1174 -52.93 3.52 5.56
N LEU A 1175 -52.60 3.12 6.79
CA LEU A 1175 -51.24 2.72 7.17
C LEU A 1175 -50.81 1.41 6.47
N VAL A 1176 -51.71 0.44 6.32
CA VAL A 1176 -51.47 -0.80 5.54
C VAL A 1176 -51.13 -0.48 4.09
N ASP A 1177 -51.87 0.44 3.46
CA ASP A 1177 -51.62 0.89 2.08
C ASP A 1177 -50.31 1.70 1.96
N ILE A 1178 -50.00 2.58 2.93
CA ILE A 1178 -48.76 3.38 2.96
C ILE A 1178 -47.51 2.51 3.11
N TYR A 1179 -47.60 1.45 3.93
CA TYR A 1179 -46.48 0.53 4.15
C TYR A 1179 -46.40 -0.60 3.11
N GLY A 1180 -47.37 -0.70 2.19
CA GLY A 1180 -47.39 -1.75 1.16
C GLY A 1180 -47.52 -3.16 1.74
N LEU A 1181 -48.20 -3.28 2.89
CA LEU A 1181 -48.45 -4.53 3.59
C LEU A 1181 -49.59 -5.26 2.86
N ARG A 1182 -49.42 -6.55 2.52
CA ARG A 1182 -50.37 -7.33 1.70
C ARG A 1182 -51.30 -8.21 2.51
#